data_AF-A0A975XL14-F1
#
_entry.id   AF-A0A975XL14-F1
#
_cell.length_a   1.000
_cell.length_b   1.000
_cell.length_c   1.000
_cell.angle_alpha   90.00
_cell.angle_beta   90.00
_cell.angle_gamma   90.00
#
_symmetry.space_group_name_H-M   'P 1'
#
loop_
_entity.id
_entity.type
_entity.pdbx_description
1 polymer ?
#
loop_
_entity_poly.entity_id
_entity_poly.type
_entity_poly.pdbx_seq_one_letter_code
_entity_poly.pdbx_strand_id
1 'polypeptide(L)'
;MSQLTPSLPELLTAWLPQQRWFPAKGREISLDRVGGIRLEDPAGAVELEVHLIAVSSGHRTDVINVPVSYHSTPVPELADSLLGRAQHAELGERWLYDGTADPVFVTAWLELMRSQSSSVDGHTHGIALAGFAEWPPFDSVVDAKLMKGEQSNTSVVVPARPNQLIIKFYRVLAAGESPDVQVSAKLTAMGSADVPTTFGWVTGSWRDPLADDGAWVAGDLSVLREFIPNSEDAWRPASAAALANSDFTAEAEELGAVTGRIHQQLAQAFGSQPPSAAERSDFLESLENRIRWAWKEARSYVGEYDEPLEYLLRQISNLEKLPNLQRIHSDYHLGQVLKSGTHGWMVLDFEGEPLRPAAERSVPDVPLRDVVGMLRSIDYAAGVALVEGPGKGDAAGSKDQQRRGLEAARWAATASEAFLRGYEKETGTQINRSDPLYLALWLDKALYEVVYEIRNRPDWVRVPVAAVRQILEQARRQVHGTSSQEENSVTKTPPSAPKGNRPSESALPAKADDVVVPAAGEAAVVPAHRNPLPVSTDVLQAVSEGRYHQPHAVLGAHVDDQGLVTIRTLRPLAQQVVAVTAGARVELQHEYNGIWVGTLPADRPGQVPDYRLEVTYEGLGAQRFDDPYRFLPSLGEIDLHLIGEGRHEKLWTVLGANLHHYKSVLGDIDGVSFAVWAPNAQAVRVKGDFNAWDGRIHAMRSLGGSGVWELFIPDVEPGARYKYEILGSDGIWRDKADPLAQATEVPPLTGSRVVESTYVFQDAEWMEARAARDPHNAPMSVYEVHLGSWRLGLDYRQMADQLAEYVKWQGFTHVEFMPVAEHPFGGSWGYQITSYFAPTARFGHPDDFRYLVDKLHQAGIGVILDWVPGHFPKDEWALAKFDGQTLYEHGDPLRGEQPDWGTLIFDYGRREVRNFLVANAIYWLEEFHIDGLRVDAVASMLYLDYSRPADQWRPNAFGGRENLEAISFLQEVNATAYRRVPGIVMIAEESTAFPGVTQPTSSGGLGFGLKWNMGWMHDTLEYMSEDPINRMYHHAKLTFSLVYAYTENFLLPISHDEVVHGKGSLLRKMPGDRWQQLANVRAYLAFQWAHPGKQLIFMGTEFAQEAEWSEQYGLDWFLTDTPQHKGVQLLVRQLNEIYRNTPALFDRDNEPAGFQWINENDGARNALSFIRYDHQGNPLVCIANFAGAPHENFRLGLPWAGEWVEALNTDAAEFGGSGVGNLGVVTAEEGACNGQPASATLTVPPLGVLYLLPKDV
;
A
#
# COMPACT_ATOMS: atom_id res chain seq x y z
N MET A 1 -34.34 -34.66 0.16
CA MET A 1 -33.01 -34.25 0.64
C MET A 1 -32.93 -34.60 2.09
N SER A 2 -31.90 -35.32 2.46
CA SER A 2 -31.53 -35.55 3.84
C SER A 2 -31.29 -34.22 4.54
N GLN A 3 -31.96 -34.01 5.68
CA GLN A 3 -31.68 -32.86 6.52
C GLN A 3 -30.28 -33.06 7.12
N LEU A 4 -29.35 -32.18 6.75
CA LEU A 4 -28.02 -32.07 7.36
C LEU A 4 -28.09 -31.01 8.46
N THR A 5 -27.44 -31.27 9.59
CA THR A 5 -27.27 -30.28 10.67
C THR A 5 -25.82 -30.28 11.15
N PRO A 6 -25.03 -29.20 10.92
CA PRO A 6 -25.36 -28.01 10.14
C PRO A 6 -25.69 -28.33 8.67
N SER A 7 -26.44 -27.44 8.04
CA SER A 7 -26.80 -27.52 6.63
C SER A 7 -25.58 -27.33 5.74
N LEU A 8 -25.64 -27.84 4.50
CA LEU A 8 -24.53 -27.69 3.56
C LEU A 8 -24.22 -26.21 3.24
N PRO A 9 -25.19 -25.29 3.02
CA PRO A 9 -24.89 -23.87 2.84
C PRO A 9 -24.12 -23.25 4.01
N GLU A 10 -24.40 -23.65 5.25
CA GLU A 10 -23.65 -23.16 6.43
C GLU A 10 -22.19 -23.62 6.39
N LEU A 11 -21.94 -24.90 6.08
CA LEU A 11 -20.58 -25.43 5.93
C LEU A 11 -19.83 -24.73 4.79
N LEU A 12 -20.50 -24.49 3.66
CA LEU A 12 -19.89 -23.84 2.50
C LEU A 12 -19.62 -22.36 2.73
N THR A 13 -20.44 -21.66 3.51
CA THR A 13 -20.19 -20.24 3.85
C THR A 13 -18.87 -20.06 4.60
N ALA A 14 -18.48 -21.02 5.44
CA ALA A 14 -17.19 -21.01 6.13
C ALA A 14 -16.02 -21.47 5.23
N TRP A 15 -16.26 -22.45 4.36
CA TRP A 15 -15.21 -23.08 3.54
C TRP A 15 -14.86 -22.30 2.26
N LEU A 16 -15.85 -21.74 1.56
CA LEU A 16 -15.67 -21.06 0.27
C LEU A 16 -14.72 -19.85 0.32
N PRO A 17 -14.75 -18.95 1.32
CA PRO A 17 -13.85 -17.79 1.38
C PRO A 17 -12.37 -18.17 1.45
N GLN A 18 -12.04 -19.37 1.94
CA GLN A 18 -10.68 -19.88 2.04
C GLN A 18 -10.15 -20.39 0.69
N GLN A 19 -11.02 -20.58 -0.31
CA GLN A 19 -10.66 -21.15 -1.59
C GLN A 19 -10.12 -20.10 -2.55
N ARG A 20 -9.01 -20.40 -3.23
CA ARG A 20 -8.36 -19.45 -4.14
C ARG A 20 -9.24 -19.03 -5.33
N TRP A 21 -10.03 -19.97 -5.85
CA TRP A 21 -10.91 -19.80 -7.01
C TRP A 21 -12.24 -19.08 -6.70
N PHE A 22 -12.52 -18.77 -5.43
CA PHE A 22 -13.83 -18.23 -5.04
C PHE A 22 -14.03 -16.79 -5.57
N PRO A 23 -15.12 -16.50 -6.33
CA PRO A 23 -15.29 -15.22 -7.03
C PRO A 23 -15.73 -14.04 -6.16
N ALA A 24 -16.19 -14.29 -4.92
CA ALA A 24 -16.78 -13.28 -4.03
C ALA A 24 -16.04 -13.12 -2.70
N LYS A 25 -14.70 -13.25 -2.70
CA LYS A 25 -13.88 -13.09 -1.48
C LYS A 25 -14.06 -11.72 -0.84
N GLY A 26 -14.15 -11.69 0.49
CA GLY A 26 -14.30 -10.47 1.27
C GLY A 26 -15.66 -9.78 1.13
N ARG A 27 -16.66 -10.44 0.52
CA ARG A 27 -18.02 -9.93 0.36
C ARG A 27 -19.01 -10.88 1.03
N GLU A 28 -20.18 -10.37 1.42
CA GLU A 28 -21.27 -11.26 1.81
C GLU A 28 -21.85 -11.96 0.60
N ILE A 29 -22.28 -13.18 0.87
CA ILE A 29 -22.78 -14.11 -0.11
C ILE A 29 -24.08 -14.70 0.38
N SER A 30 -25.07 -14.76 -0.50
CA SER A 30 -26.18 -15.71 -0.35
C SER A 30 -25.87 -16.93 -1.19
N LEU A 31 -26.16 -18.12 -0.65
CA LEU A 31 -25.93 -19.39 -1.30
C LEU A 31 -27.27 -20.05 -1.59
N ASP A 32 -27.67 -20.06 -2.85
CA ASP A 32 -28.89 -20.71 -3.30
C ASP A 32 -28.54 -21.91 -4.17
N ARG A 33 -28.99 -23.11 -3.78
CA ARG A 33 -28.79 -24.29 -4.60
C ARG A 33 -29.66 -24.20 -5.86
N VAL A 34 -29.03 -24.05 -7.01
CA VAL A 34 -29.69 -23.93 -8.32
C VAL A 34 -29.65 -25.22 -9.13
N GLY A 35 -28.87 -26.19 -8.69
CA GLY A 35 -28.80 -27.53 -9.27
C GLY A 35 -28.02 -28.49 -8.39
N GLY A 36 -27.92 -29.73 -8.84
CA GLY A 36 -27.04 -30.69 -8.21
C GLY A 36 -27.20 -32.07 -8.80
N ILE A 37 -26.28 -32.95 -8.42
CA ILE A 37 -26.05 -34.24 -9.06
C ILE A 37 -25.78 -35.23 -7.94
N ARG A 38 -26.40 -36.42 -8.00
CA ARG A 38 -26.03 -37.54 -7.14
C ARG A 38 -25.29 -38.57 -7.97
N LEU A 39 -24.15 -39.02 -7.47
CA LEU A 39 -23.36 -40.08 -8.09
C LEU A 39 -23.46 -41.35 -7.27
N GLU A 40 -23.39 -42.49 -7.94
CA GLU A 40 -23.34 -43.79 -7.27
C GLU A 40 -21.89 -44.14 -6.93
N ASP A 41 -21.63 -44.47 -5.66
CA ASP A 41 -20.39 -45.16 -5.26
C ASP A 41 -20.56 -46.67 -5.55
N PRO A 42 -19.75 -47.27 -6.42
CA PRO A 42 -19.81 -48.70 -6.72
C PRO A 42 -19.63 -49.60 -5.48
N ALA A 43 -18.92 -49.13 -4.45
CA ALA A 43 -18.70 -49.86 -3.20
C ALA A 43 -19.80 -49.60 -2.14
N GLY A 44 -20.65 -48.58 -2.34
CA GLY A 44 -21.73 -48.18 -1.43
C GLY A 44 -21.28 -47.69 -0.05
N ALA A 45 -20.01 -47.32 0.10
CA ALA A 45 -19.40 -46.92 1.36
C ALA A 45 -19.42 -45.39 1.57
N VAL A 46 -19.45 -44.62 0.49
CA VAL A 46 -19.39 -43.16 0.47
C VAL A 46 -20.60 -42.62 -0.31
N GLU A 47 -21.22 -41.57 0.21
CA GLU A 47 -22.22 -40.84 -0.58
C GLU A 47 -21.55 -39.69 -1.33
N LEU A 48 -21.91 -39.51 -2.60
CA LEU A 48 -21.26 -38.57 -3.52
C LEU A 48 -22.30 -37.64 -4.13
N GLU A 49 -22.14 -36.34 -3.94
CA GLU A 49 -23.01 -35.32 -4.52
C GLU A 49 -22.20 -34.19 -5.14
N VAL A 50 -22.76 -33.55 -6.15
CA VAL A 50 -22.29 -32.26 -6.66
C VAL A 50 -23.38 -31.23 -6.45
N HIS A 51 -23.01 -30.08 -5.89
CA HIS A 51 -23.92 -28.97 -5.64
C HIS A 51 -23.58 -27.82 -6.57
N LEU A 52 -24.57 -27.39 -7.35
CA LEU A 52 -24.48 -26.20 -8.19
C LEU A 52 -25.15 -25.06 -7.44
N ILE A 53 -24.37 -24.05 -7.06
CA ILE A 53 -24.78 -23.03 -6.09
C ILE A 53 -24.65 -21.65 -6.72
N ALA A 54 -25.74 -20.90 -6.75
CA ALA A 54 -25.71 -19.48 -7.04
C ALA A 54 -25.16 -18.74 -5.81
N VAL A 55 -24.08 -18.01 -6.04
CA VAL A 55 -23.40 -17.15 -5.08
C VAL A 55 -23.77 -15.73 -5.46
N SER A 56 -24.69 -15.11 -4.74
CA SER A 56 -25.06 -13.71 -4.98
C SER A 56 -24.30 -12.81 -4.02
N SER A 57 -23.62 -11.79 -4.54
CA SER A 57 -22.85 -10.82 -3.77
C SER A 57 -23.02 -9.41 -4.36
N GLY A 58 -23.76 -8.54 -3.65
CA GLY A 58 -24.15 -7.23 -4.16
C GLY A 58 -25.01 -7.34 -5.43
N HIS A 59 -24.53 -6.79 -6.55
CA HIS A 59 -25.20 -6.84 -7.86
C HIS A 59 -24.71 -7.96 -8.79
N ARG A 60 -23.83 -8.85 -8.31
CA ARG A 60 -23.25 -9.93 -9.12
C ARG A 60 -23.68 -11.29 -8.56
N THR A 61 -24.12 -12.16 -9.45
CA THR A 61 -24.41 -13.57 -9.11
C THR A 61 -23.59 -14.46 -10.01
N ASP A 62 -22.76 -15.31 -9.42
CA ASP A 62 -21.99 -16.35 -10.11
C ASP A 62 -22.53 -17.73 -9.72
N VAL A 63 -22.50 -18.71 -10.61
CA VAL A 63 -22.83 -20.10 -10.27
C VAL A 63 -21.55 -20.88 -10.05
N ILE A 64 -21.42 -21.57 -8.92
CA ILE A 64 -20.25 -22.38 -8.59
C ILE A 64 -20.56 -23.88 -8.56
N ASN A 65 -19.54 -24.67 -8.82
CA ASN A 65 -19.56 -26.13 -8.82
C ASN A 65 -18.83 -26.69 -7.59
N VAL A 66 -19.58 -27.34 -6.69
CA VAL A 66 -19.06 -27.87 -5.42
C VAL A 66 -19.34 -29.37 -5.29
N PRO A 67 -18.41 -30.22 -5.74
CA PRO A 67 -18.38 -31.64 -5.40
C PRO A 67 -18.21 -31.88 -3.90
N VAL A 68 -18.96 -32.81 -3.33
CA VAL A 68 -18.94 -33.17 -1.91
C VAL A 68 -19.00 -34.68 -1.76
N SER A 69 -18.09 -35.24 -0.96
CA SER A 69 -18.15 -36.63 -0.50
C SER A 69 -18.50 -36.71 0.98
N TYR A 70 -19.34 -37.68 1.35
CA TYR A 70 -19.84 -37.88 2.70
C TYR A 70 -19.33 -39.21 3.26
N HIS A 71 -18.46 -39.13 4.27
CA HIS A 71 -17.85 -40.29 4.91
C HIS A 71 -18.43 -40.56 6.30
N SER A 72 -18.52 -41.83 6.69
CA SER A 72 -19.01 -42.26 8.02
C SER A 72 -17.94 -42.21 9.12
N THR A 73 -16.68 -41.99 8.74
CA THR A 73 -15.54 -41.80 9.64
C THR A 73 -14.59 -40.76 9.05
N PRO A 74 -13.79 -40.04 9.85
CA PRO A 74 -12.82 -39.09 9.32
C PRO A 74 -11.75 -39.80 8.48
N VAL A 75 -11.38 -39.19 7.35
CA VAL A 75 -10.32 -39.63 6.43
C VAL A 75 -9.11 -38.71 6.60
N PRO A 76 -8.01 -39.16 7.26
CA PRO A 76 -6.84 -38.32 7.54
C PRO A 76 -6.19 -37.71 6.29
N GLU A 77 -6.18 -38.45 5.18
CA GLU A 77 -5.59 -38.04 3.91
C GLU A 77 -6.32 -36.85 3.26
N LEU A 78 -7.58 -36.62 3.64
CA LEU A 78 -8.44 -35.55 3.12
C LEU A 78 -8.60 -34.38 4.10
N ALA A 79 -7.83 -34.33 5.19
CA ALA A 79 -7.98 -33.32 6.25
C ALA A 79 -7.90 -31.88 5.71
N ASP A 80 -7.01 -31.61 4.75
CA ASP A 80 -6.82 -30.30 4.10
C ASP A 80 -8.01 -29.90 3.20
N SER A 81 -8.97 -30.80 2.97
CA SER A 81 -10.13 -30.63 2.10
C SER A 81 -11.46 -30.84 2.84
N LEU A 82 -11.44 -30.81 4.18
CA LEU A 82 -12.63 -30.96 5.01
C LEU A 82 -13.51 -29.69 4.92
N LEU A 83 -14.78 -29.87 4.52
CA LEU A 83 -15.80 -28.82 4.58
C LEU A 83 -16.37 -28.71 6.00
N GLY A 84 -16.53 -29.85 6.68
CA GLY A 84 -16.95 -29.92 8.07
C GLY A 84 -17.62 -31.22 8.43
N ARG A 85 -18.31 -31.23 9.58
CA ARG A 85 -19.02 -32.39 10.12
C ARG A 85 -20.49 -32.06 10.28
N ALA A 86 -21.37 -32.95 9.82
CA ALA A 86 -22.82 -32.77 9.92
C ALA A 86 -23.56 -34.06 10.28
N GLN A 87 -24.67 -33.90 10.98
CA GLN A 87 -25.61 -34.98 11.26
C GLN A 87 -26.55 -35.16 10.07
N HIS A 88 -26.49 -36.32 9.41
CA HIS A 88 -27.40 -36.69 8.32
C HIS A 88 -28.61 -37.44 8.87
N ALA A 89 -29.82 -36.97 8.53
CA ALA A 89 -31.09 -37.48 9.06
C ALA A 89 -31.26 -39.01 8.96
N GLU A 90 -30.77 -39.63 7.88
CA GLU A 90 -30.91 -41.08 7.65
C GLU A 90 -29.65 -41.89 7.94
N LEU A 91 -28.48 -41.25 7.91
CA LEU A 91 -27.19 -41.93 7.83
C LEU A 91 -26.33 -41.75 9.08
N GLY A 92 -26.73 -40.85 9.99
CA GLY A 92 -25.97 -40.52 11.19
C GLY A 92 -24.93 -39.43 10.94
N GLU A 93 -23.95 -39.33 11.82
CA GLU A 93 -22.86 -38.36 11.70
C GLU A 93 -22.01 -38.62 10.44
N ARG A 94 -21.68 -37.55 9.71
CA ARG A 94 -20.90 -37.60 8.47
C ARG A 94 -19.80 -36.52 8.47
N TRP A 95 -18.67 -36.86 7.87
CA TRP A 95 -17.57 -35.95 7.54
C TRP A 95 -17.65 -35.61 6.05
N LEU A 96 -17.70 -34.32 5.74
CA LEU A 96 -17.91 -33.81 4.40
C LEU A 96 -16.58 -33.25 3.88
N TYR A 97 -16.16 -33.73 2.71
CA TYR A 97 -14.92 -33.29 2.06
C TYR A 97 -15.21 -32.73 0.67
N ASP A 98 -14.31 -31.89 0.16
CA ASP A 98 -14.34 -31.45 -1.24
C ASP A 98 -14.11 -32.68 -2.10
N GLY A 99 -15.14 -33.08 -2.86
CA GLY A 99 -15.11 -34.29 -3.65
C GLY A 99 -13.97 -34.31 -4.66
N THR A 100 -13.48 -33.16 -5.12
CA THR A 100 -12.33 -33.12 -6.06
C THR A 100 -11.02 -33.61 -5.44
N ALA A 101 -10.89 -33.57 -4.11
CA ALA A 101 -9.75 -34.12 -3.40
C ALA A 101 -9.91 -35.61 -3.07
N ASP A 102 -11.14 -36.14 -3.15
CA ASP A 102 -11.48 -37.51 -2.77
C ASP A 102 -11.32 -38.48 -3.95
N PRO A 103 -10.40 -39.47 -3.86
CA PRO A 103 -10.21 -40.48 -4.90
C PRO A 103 -11.48 -41.26 -5.27
N VAL A 104 -12.40 -41.47 -4.32
CA VAL A 104 -13.67 -42.18 -4.58
C VAL A 104 -14.56 -41.38 -5.51
N PHE A 105 -14.69 -40.08 -5.26
CA PHE A 105 -15.44 -39.17 -6.14
C PHE A 105 -14.80 -39.09 -7.53
N VAL A 106 -13.48 -38.92 -7.60
CA VAL A 106 -12.74 -38.84 -8.87
C VAL A 106 -12.93 -40.10 -9.71
N THR A 107 -12.95 -41.28 -9.06
CA THR A 107 -13.22 -42.57 -9.72
C THR A 107 -14.63 -42.60 -10.33
N ALA A 108 -15.65 -42.23 -9.55
CA ALA A 108 -17.03 -42.18 -10.03
C ALA A 108 -17.21 -41.17 -11.17
N TRP A 109 -16.51 -40.02 -11.11
CA TRP A 109 -16.54 -38.99 -12.15
C TRP A 109 -15.89 -39.45 -13.46
N LEU A 110 -14.79 -40.21 -13.39
CA LEU A 110 -14.16 -40.84 -14.56
C LEU A 110 -15.07 -41.89 -15.17
N GLU A 111 -15.72 -42.72 -14.36
CA GLU A 111 -16.65 -43.74 -14.84
C GLU A 111 -17.89 -43.13 -15.49
N LEU A 112 -18.39 -42.00 -14.98
CA LEU A 112 -19.46 -41.22 -15.60
C LEU A 112 -19.07 -40.80 -17.03
N MET A 113 -17.86 -40.25 -17.23
CA MET A 113 -17.34 -39.91 -18.56
C MET A 113 -17.16 -41.15 -19.46
N ARG A 114 -16.49 -42.19 -18.94
CA ARG A 114 -16.13 -43.41 -19.68
C ARG A 114 -17.36 -44.18 -20.16
N SER A 115 -18.34 -44.38 -19.28
CA SER A 115 -19.60 -45.08 -19.60
C SER A 115 -20.55 -44.25 -20.46
N GLN A 116 -20.26 -42.96 -20.65
CA GLN A 116 -21.16 -41.98 -21.26
C GLN A 116 -22.57 -42.01 -20.66
N SER A 117 -22.63 -42.26 -19.35
CA SER A 117 -23.89 -42.35 -18.63
C SER A 117 -24.39 -40.96 -18.25
N SER A 118 -25.67 -40.90 -17.91
CA SER A 118 -26.27 -39.72 -17.30
C SER A 118 -26.50 -39.96 -15.82
N SER A 119 -26.47 -38.89 -15.03
CA SER A 119 -26.91 -38.93 -13.63
C SER A 119 -28.37 -39.40 -13.54
N VAL A 120 -28.77 -39.90 -12.37
CA VAL A 120 -30.12 -40.45 -12.11
C VAL A 120 -31.24 -39.44 -12.39
N ASP A 121 -30.97 -38.15 -12.21
CA ASP A 121 -31.90 -37.05 -12.48
C ASP A 121 -31.89 -36.56 -13.94
N GLY A 122 -31.00 -37.10 -14.79
CA GLY A 122 -30.88 -36.76 -16.20
C GLY A 122 -30.24 -35.40 -16.48
N HIS A 123 -29.79 -34.66 -15.46
CA HIS A 123 -29.28 -33.30 -15.59
C HIS A 123 -27.78 -33.21 -15.89
N THR A 124 -27.06 -34.34 -15.75
CA THR A 124 -25.61 -34.45 -15.97
C THR A 124 -25.32 -35.57 -16.94
N HIS A 125 -24.38 -35.36 -17.84
CA HIS A 125 -23.99 -36.37 -18.82
C HIS A 125 -22.47 -36.38 -19.02
N GLY A 126 -21.89 -37.58 -18.93
CA GLY A 126 -20.49 -37.81 -19.25
C GLY A 126 -20.29 -38.01 -20.75
N ILE A 127 -19.24 -37.40 -21.29
CA ILE A 127 -18.86 -37.51 -22.70
C ILE A 127 -17.45 -38.08 -22.76
N ALA A 128 -17.26 -39.09 -23.61
CA ALA A 128 -15.97 -39.69 -23.90
C ALA A 128 -15.53 -39.36 -25.33
N LEU A 129 -14.23 -39.11 -25.49
CA LEU A 129 -13.55 -38.85 -26.76
C LEU A 129 -12.26 -39.69 -26.82
N ALA A 130 -11.61 -39.74 -28.00
CA ALA A 130 -10.31 -40.37 -28.19
C ALA A 130 -10.23 -41.83 -27.69
N GLY A 131 -11.32 -42.59 -27.85
CA GLY A 131 -11.41 -44.00 -27.43
C GLY A 131 -11.57 -44.21 -25.92
N PHE A 132 -11.78 -43.17 -25.12
CA PHE A 132 -11.92 -43.31 -23.67
C PHE A 132 -13.09 -44.22 -23.25
N ALA A 133 -14.19 -44.26 -24.03
CA ALA A 133 -15.30 -45.18 -23.76
C ALA A 133 -14.93 -46.67 -23.86
N GLU A 134 -13.87 -46.98 -24.61
CA GLU A 134 -13.37 -48.35 -24.82
C GLU A 134 -12.38 -48.77 -23.73
N TRP A 135 -11.98 -47.85 -22.85
CA TRP A 135 -11.12 -48.18 -21.71
C TRP A 135 -11.84 -49.14 -20.76
N PRO A 136 -11.08 -50.02 -20.06
CA PRO A 136 -11.67 -50.88 -19.05
C PRO A 136 -12.37 -50.05 -17.96
N PRO A 137 -13.48 -50.55 -17.37
CA PRO A 137 -14.12 -49.90 -16.22
C PRO A 137 -13.14 -49.65 -15.08
N PHE A 138 -13.38 -48.57 -14.34
CA PHE A 138 -12.61 -48.27 -13.13
C PHE A 138 -13.12 -49.11 -11.95
N ASP A 139 -12.81 -50.41 -11.94
CA ASP A 139 -13.28 -51.40 -10.96
C ASP A 139 -12.73 -51.19 -9.53
N SER A 140 -11.79 -50.26 -9.35
CA SER A 140 -11.19 -49.90 -8.06
C SER A 140 -10.92 -48.39 -7.99
N VAL A 141 -10.95 -47.84 -6.77
CA VAL A 141 -10.62 -46.43 -6.51
C VAL A 141 -9.25 -46.08 -7.12
N VAL A 142 -9.23 -45.08 -8.00
CA VAL A 142 -8.00 -44.60 -8.64
C VAL A 142 -7.16 -43.82 -7.64
N ASP A 143 -5.84 -43.84 -7.77
CA ASP A 143 -5.01 -42.85 -7.08
C ASP A 143 -5.31 -41.48 -7.70
N ALA A 144 -5.55 -40.45 -6.88
CA ALA A 144 -5.92 -39.12 -7.35
C ALA A 144 -5.15 -38.09 -6.53
N LYS A 145 -4.47 -37.17 -7.22
CA LYS A 145 -3.65 -36.15 -6.57
C LYS A 145 -4.09 -34.75 -7.00
N LEU A 146 -4.57 -34.00 -6.02
CA LEU A 146 -4.88 -32.58 -6.17
C LEU A 146 -3.61 -31.78 -6.50
N MET A 147 -3.67 -30.93 -7.53
CA MET A 147 -2.58 -30.02 -7.86
C MET A 147 -2.63 -28.78 -6.94
N LYS A 148 -1.53 -28.52 -6.23
CA LYS A 148 -1.39 -27.33 -5.37
C LYS A 148 -0.88 -26.15 -6.21
N GLY A 149 -1.54 -24.99 -6.12
CA GLY A 149 -1.06 -23.73 -6.71
C GLY A 149 -1.98 -23.05 -7.74
N GLU A 150 -3.16 -23.60 -8.02
CA GLU A 150 -4.08 -23.07 -9.03
C GLU A 150 -4.83 -21.81 -8.58
N GLN A 151 -5.22 -20.97 -9.54
CA GLN A 151 -5.83 -19.66 -9.29
C GLN A 151 -7.35 -19.62 -9.51
N SER A 152 -7.89 -20.32 -10.52
CA SER A 152 -9.30 -20.14 -10.94
C SER A 152 -10.15 -21.41 -11.01
N ASN A 153 -9.53 -22.59 -11.13
CA ASN A 153 -10.18 -23.90 -11.24
C ASN A 153 -9.44 -24.93 -10.40
N THR A 154 -9.96 -26.16 -10.29
CA THR A 154 -9.32 -27.26 -9.56
C THR A 154 -8.93 -28.38 -10.50
N SER A 155 -7.66 -28.78 -10.52
CA SER A 155 -7.16 -29.91 -11.31
C SER A 155 -6.62 -31.05 -10.47
N VAL A 156 -6.91 -32.24 -10.96
CA VAL A 156 -6.58 -33.51 -10.30
C VAL A 156 -5.83 -34.38 -11.29
N VAL A 157 -4.64 -34.82 -10.91
CA VAL A 157 -3.84 -35.77 -11.68
C VAL A 157 -4.20 -37.18 -11.26
N VAL A 158 -4.48 -38.03 -12.24
CA VAL A 158 -4.81 -39.44 -12.06
C VAL A 158 -3.76 -40.28 -12.80
N PRO A 159 -2.85 -40.98 -12.10
CA PRO A 159 -1.93 -41.92 -12.71
C PRO A 159 -2.67 -43.16 -13.23
N ALA A 160 -3.30 -43.04 -14.39
CA ALA A 160 -3.92 -44.16 -15.11
C ALA A 160 -2.92 -44.79 -16.10
N ARG A 161 -3.22 -46.01 -16.58
CA ARG A 161 -2.52 -46.64 -17.70
C ARG A 161 -3.50 -46.82 -18.86
N PRO A 162 -3.10 -46.58 -20.12
CA PRO A 162 -1.73 -46.35 -20.59
C PRO A 162 -1.19 -44.92 -20.42
N ASN A 163 -2.05 -43.92 -20.22
CA ASN A 163 -1.69 -42.50 -20.12
C ASN A 163 -2.02 -41.94 -18.74
N GLN A 164 -1.18 -41.01 -18.23
CA GLN A 164 -1.55 -40.21 -17.07
C GLN A 164 -2.63 -39.20 -17.49
N LEU A 165 -3.60 -38.97 -16.62
CA LEU A 165 -4.74 -38.12 -16.89
C LEU A 165 -4.72 -36.90 -15.96
N ILE A 166 -5.29 -35.80 -16.44
CA ILE A 166 -5.60 -34.63 -15.63
C ILE A 166 -7.05 -34.22 -15.88
N ILE A 167 -7.80 -34.08 -14.80
CA ILE A 167 -9.16 -33.54 -14.82
C ILE A 167 -9.09 -32.10 -14.34
N LYS A 168 -9.66 -31.17 -15.09
CA LYS A 168 -9.87 -29.79 -14.67
C LYS A 168 -11.35 -29.59 -14.38
N PHE A 169 -11.68 -29.35 -13.12
CA PHE A 169 -13.03 -29.02 -12.65
C PHE A 169 -13.24 -27.51 -12.74
N TYR A 170 -14.26 -27.10 -13.51
CA TYR A 170 -14.66 -25.70 -13.58
C TYR A 170 -15.38 -25.33 -12.30
N ARG A 171 -14.82 -24.37 -11.55
CA ARG A 171 -15.34 -23.99 -10.23
C ARG A 171 -16.35 -22.88 -10.28
N VAL A 172 -16.17 -21.93 -11.20
CA VAL A 172 -17.18 -20.93 -11.57
C VAL A 172 -17.72 -21.33 -12.94
N LEU A 173 -19.03 -21.57 -13.01
CA LEU A 173 -19.71 -22.08 -14.19
C LEU A 173 -20.25 -20.95 -15.05
N ALA A 174 -20.19 -21.17 -16.35
CA ALA A 174 -20.86 -20.34 -17.34
C ALA A 174 -21.87 -21.17 -18.12
N ALA A 175 -23.00 -20.57 -18.48
CA ALA A 175 -23.94 -21.18 -19.40
C ALA A 175 -23.34 -21.26 -20.81
N GLY A 176 -23.59 -22.37 -21.50
CA GLY A 176 -23.05 -22.67 -22.82
C GLY A 176 -21.82 -23.58 -22.80
N GLU A 177 -21.31 -23.88 -24.00
CA GLU A 177 -20.12 -24.71 -24.19
C GLU A 177 -18.86 -23.93 -23.79
N SER A 178 -18.00 -24.54 -22.97
CA SER A 178 -16.72 -23.94 -22.58
C SER A 178 -15.80 -23.87 -23.80
N PRO A 179 -15.17 -22.71 -24.09
CA PRO A 179 -14.16 -22.60 -25.14
C PRO A 179 -13.04 -23.64 -24.98
N ASP A 180 -12.64 -23.93 -23.73
CA ASP A 180 -11.58 -24.88 -23.43
C ASP A 180 -11.98 -26.31 -23.84
N VAL A 181 -13.23 -26.71 -23.62
CA VAL A 181 -13.78 -28.00 -24.10
C VAL A 181 -13.91 -28.00 -25.62
N GLN A 182 -14.59 -26.99 -26.17
CA GLN A 182 -14.94 -26.91 -27.58
C GLN A 182 -13.69 -26.98 -28.46
N VAL A 183 -12.68 -26.16 -28.14
CA VAL A 183 -11.43 -26.06 -28.90
C VAL A 183 -10.61 -27.34 -28.76
N SER A 184 -10.37 -27.80 -27.52
CA SER A 184 -9.49 -28.97 -27.32
C SER A 184 -10.10 -30.26 -27.86
N ALA A 185 -11.43 -30.42 -27.79
CA ALA A 185 -12.13 -31.57 -28.37
C ALA A 185 -11.99 -31.60 -29.90
N LYS A 186 -12.17 -30.47 -30.59
CA LYS A 186 -12.00 -30.42 -32.05
C LYS A 186 -10.56 -30.65 -32.49
N LEU A 187 -9.60 -30.04 -31.80
CA LEU A 187 -8.17 -30.26 -32.10
C LEU A 187 -7.77 -31.73 -31.88
N THR A 188 -8.30 -32.35 -30.83
CA THR A 188 -8.12 -33.80 -30.58
C THR A 188 -8.74 -34.64 -31.69
N ALA A 189 -9.97 -34.33 -32.12
CA ALA A 189 -10.64 -35.05 -33.21
C ALA A 189 -9.91 -34.94 -34.55
N MET A 190 -9.14 -33.86 -34.75
CA MET A 190 -8.27 -33.67 -35.91
C MET A 190 -6.92 -34.38 -35.79
N GLY A 191 -6.61 -34.99 -34.64
CA GLY A 191 -5.33 -35.65 -34.38
C GLY A 191 -4.17 -34.66 -34.21
N SER A 192 -4.43 -33.49 -33.64
CA SER A 192 -3.38 -32.51 -33.33
C SER A 192 -2.34 -33.11 -32.38
N ALA A 193 -1.06 -32.95 -32.73
CA ALA A 193 0.06 -33.29 -31.85
C ALA A 193 0.53 -32.11 -30.99
N ASP A 194 -0.04 -30.92 -31.22
CA ASP A 194 0.39 -29.65 -30.63
C ASP A 194 -0.44 -29.28 -29.37
N VAL A 195 -1.42 -30.10 -28.98
CA VAL A 195 -2.20 -30.00 -27.74
C VAL A 195 -2.31 -31.37 -27.07
N PRO A 196 -2.49 -31.46 -25.74
CA PRO A 196 -2.76 -32.75 -25.10
C PRO A 196 -4.10 -33.33 -25.55
N THR A 197 -4.14 -34.66 -25.63
CA THR A 197 -5.35 -35.38 -26.02
C THR A 197 -6.48 -35.10 -25.03
N THR A 198 -7.65 -34.69 -25.53
CA THR A 198 -8.88 -34.61 -24.71
C THR A 198 -9.61 -35.94 -24.72
N PHE A 199 -9.80 -36.55 -23.55
CA PHE A 199 -10.45 -37.86 -23.40
C PHE A 199 -11.93 -37.78 -23.07
N GLY A 200 -12.42 -36.64 -22.60
CA GLY A 200 -13.82 -36.49 -22.24
C GLY A 200 -14.11 -35.23 -21.45
N TRP A 201 -15.37 -35.01 -21.13
CA TRP A 201 -15.84 -33.95 -20.24
C TRP A 201 -17.19 -34.31 -19.64
N VAL A 202 -17.64 -33.54 -18.66
CA VAL A 202 -18.98 -33.68 -18.07
C VAL A 202 -19.75 -32.40 -18.30
N THR A 203 -20.99 -32.55 -18.78
CA THR A 203 -21.97 -31.47 -18.92
C THR A 203 -22.97 -31.53 -17.77
N GLY A 204 -23.47 -30.38 -17.34
CA GLY A 204 -24.49 -30.26 -16.30
C GLY A 204 -25.51 -29.17 -16.64
N SER A 205 -26.68 -29.24 -16.00
CA SER A 205 -27.72 -28.21 -16.12
C SER A 205 -28.17 -27.71 -14.75
N TRP A 206 -28.52 -26.42 -14.68
CA TRP A 206 -28.99 -25.74 -13.47
C TRP A 206 -30.02 -24.67 -13.84
N ARG A 207 -30.75 -24.20 -12.83
CA ARG A 207 -31.66 -23.05 -12.99
C ARG A 207 -30.83 -21.77 -13.04
N ASP A 208 -31.01 -20.97 -14.08
CA ASP A 208 -30.34 -19.69 -14.21
C ASP A 208 -30.86 -18.72 -13.13
N PRO A 209 -30.02 -18.30 -12.17
CA PRO A 209 -30.46 -17.36 -11.14
C PRO A 209 -30.68 -15.94 -11.68
N LEU A 210 -30.22 -15.64 -12.90
CA LEU A 210 -30.36 -14.33 -13.53
C LEU A 210 -31.59 -14.21 -14.44
N ALA A 211 -32.29 -15.31 -14.71
CA ALA A 211 -33.50 -15.31 -15.52
C ALA A 211 -34.75 -15.11 -14.65
N ASP A 212 -35.60 -14.14 -14.99
CA ASP A 212 -36.85 -13.81 -14.26
C ASP A 212 -37.82 -15.00 -14.12
N ASP A 213 -37.72 -16.02 -14.98
CA ASP A 213 -38.55 -17.23 -14.99
C ASP A 213 -37.85 -18.48 -14.41
N GLY A 214 -36.58 -18.37 -14.01
CA GLY A 214 -35.77 -19.49 -13.53
C GLY A 214 -35.51 -20.57 -14.60
N ALA A 215 -35.38 -20.16 -15.87
CA ALA A 215 -35.09 -21.05 -16.99
C ALA A 215 -33.88 -21.97 -16.73
N TRP A 216 -33.92 -23.18 -17.26
CA TRP A 216 -32.79 -24.10 -17.20
C TRP A 216 -31.74 -23.74 -18.24
N VAL A 217 -30.49 -23.66 -17.80
CA VAL A 217 -29.31 -23.53 -18.65
C VAL A 217 -28.40 -24.74 -18.48
N ALA A 218 -27.55 -24.99 -19.46
CA ALA A 218 -26.56 -26.07 -19.43
C ALA A 218 -25.17 -25.53 -19.72
N GLY A 219 -24.15 -26.19 -19.19
CA GLY A 219 -22.76 -25.89 -19.45
C GLY A 219 -21.83 -27.03 -19.03
N ASP A 220 -20.53 -26.86 -19.29
CA ASP A 220 -19.52 -27.85 -18.95
C ASP A 220 -19.06 -27.71 -17.49
N LEU A 221 -18.93 -28.83 -16.77
CA LEU A 221 -18.52 -28.87 -15.37
C LEU A 221 -17.05 -29.25 -15.18
N SER A 222 -16.48 -29.99 -16.12
CA SER A 222 -15.08 -30.42 -16.07
C SER A 222 -14.61 -30.95 -17.42
N VAL A 223 -13.30 -30.89 -17.70
CA VAL A 223 -12.68 -31.52 -18.87
C VAL A 223 -11.55 -32.48 -18.45
N LEU A 224 -11.46 -33.63 -19.14
CA LEU A 224 -10.45 -34.67 -18.93
C LEU A 224 -9.45 -34.66 -20.09
N ARG A 225 -8.17 -34.54 -19.75
CA ARG A 225 -7.06 -34.46 -20.71
C ARG A 225 -5.94 -35.41 -20.34
N GLU A 226 -5.06 -35.63 -21.32
CA GLU A 226 -3.75 -36.20 -21.10
C GLU A 226 -2.92 -35.30 -20.18
N PHE A 227 -2.35 -35.89 -19.13
CA PHE A 227 -1.35 -35.26 -18.29
C PHE A 227 0.04 -35.54 -18.86
N ILE A 228 0.84 -34.50 -19.05
CA ILE A 228 2.19 -34.61 -19.63
C ILE A 228 3.21 -34.62 -18.49
N PRO A 229 3.72 -35.80 -18.05
CA PRO A 229 4.66 -35.87 -16.94
C PRO A 229 6.02 -35.29 -17.32
N ASN A 230 6.75 -34.77 -16.32
CA ASN A 230 8.08 -34.17 -16.49
C ASN A 230 8.11 -33.01 -17.51
N SER A 231 6.99 -32.31 -17.67
CA SER A 231 6.92 -31.09 -18.45
C SER A 231 7.18 -29.85 -17.58
N GLU A 232 7.63 -28.78 -18.22
CA GLU A 232 7.76 -27.45 -17.61
C GLU A 232 7.01 -26.43 -18.47
N ASP A 233 6.44 -25.40 -17.84
CA ASP A 233 5.88 -24.27 -18.59
C ASP A 233 6.98 -23.58 -19.41
N ALA A 234 6.65 -23.02 -20.58
CA ALA A 234 7.61 -22.36 -21.46
C ALA A 234 8.15 -21.05 -20.85
N TRP A 235 7.48 -20.53 -19.82
CA TRP A 235 7.93 -19.35 -19.08
C TRP A 235 9.27 -19.60 -18.37
N ARG A 236 9.44 -20.75 -17.70
CA ARG A 236 10.69 -21.11 -17.01
C ARG A 236 11.93 -21.12 -17.92
N PRO A 237 11.99 -21.89 -19.02
CA PRO A 237 13.18 -21.92 -19.88
C PRO A 237 13.41 -20.59 -20.59
N ALA A 238 12.35 -19.86 -20.99
CA ALA A 238 12.49 -18.54 -21.58
C ALA A 238 13.05 -17.51 -20.58
N SER A 239 12.53 -17.47 -19.35
CA SER A 239 13.01 -16.58 -18.30
C SER A 239 14.44 -16.92 -17.88
N ALA A 240 14.76 -18.21 -17.75
CA ALA A 240 16.13 -18.65 -17.46
C ALA A 240 17.10 -18.25 -18.59
N ALA A 241 16.70 -18.39 -19.85
CA ALA A 241 17.52 -18.00 -20.98
C ALA A 241 17.71 -16.47 -21.06
N ALA A 242 16.65 -15.69 -20.79
CA ALA A 242 16.74 -14.24 -20.69
C ALA A 242 17.69 -13.79 -19.57
N LEU A 243 17.57 -14.41 -18.39
CA LEU A 243 18.40 -14.14 -17.21
C LEU A 243 19.88 -14.45 -17.45
N ALA A 244 20.14 -15.57 -18.13
CA ALA A 244 21.49 -16.01 -18.47
C ALA A 244 22.03 -15.36 -19.75
N ASN A 245 21.21 -14.56 -20.46
CA ASN A 245 21.48 -14.06 -21.81
C ASN A 245 21.95 -15.18 -22.77
N SER A 246 21.32 -16.35 -22.67
CA SER A 246 21.62 -17.51 -23.52
C SER A 246 20.68 -17.57 -24.72
N ASP A 247 21.11 -18.28 -25.76
CA ASP A 247 20.30 -18.47 -26.97
C ASP A 247 18.99 -19.22 -26.66
N PHE A 248 17.88 -18.72 -27.19
CA PHE A 248 16.54 -19.29 -27.12
C PHE A 248 15.88 -19.32 -28.52
N THR A 249 16.66 -19.10 -29.59
CA THR A 249 16.12 -18.93 -30.94
C THR A 249 15.53 -20.20 -31.51
N ALA A 250 16.13 -21.36 -31.26
CA ALA A 250 15.61 -22.64 -31.75
C ALA A 250 14.26 -22.95 -31.10
N GLU A 251 14.18 -22.80 -29.77
CA GLU A 251 12.95 -22.93 -28.99
C GLU A 251 11.85 -21.98 -29.45
N ALA A 252 12.18 -20.69 -29.63
CA ALA A 252 11.25 -19.68 -30.06
C ALA A 252 10.74 -19.93 -31.49
N GLU A 253 11.62 -20.33 -32.42
CA GLU A 253 11.24 -20.68 -33.80
C GLU A 253 10.31 -21.90 -33.85
N GLU A 254 10.57 -22.92 -33.03
CA GLU A 254 9.68 -24.07 -32.90
C GLU A 254 8.32 -23.66 -32.31
N LEU A 255 8.31 -22.80 -31.28
CA LEU A 255 7.09 -22.27 -30.67
C LEU A 255 6.25 -21.48 -31.67
N GLY A 256 6.90 -20.71 -32.55
CA GLY A 256 6.25 -20.00 -33.65
C GLY A 256 5.59 -20.95 -34.65
N ALA A 257 6.29 -22.01 -35.04
CA ALA A 257 5.73 -23.02 -35.94
C ALA A 257 4.53 -23.76 -35.31
N VAL A 258 4.61 -24.11 -34.02
CA VAL A 258 3.51 -24.72 -33.26
C VAL A 258 2.29 -23.80 -33.22
N THR A 259 2.50 -22.51 -32.93
CA THR A 259 1.43 -21.49 -32.95
C THR A 259 0.77 -21.41 -34.33
N GLY A 260 1.57 -21.44 -35.40
CA GLY A 260 1.09 -21.43 -36.78
C GLY A 260 0.23 -22.65 -37.13
N ARG A 261 0.67 -23.85 -36.73
CA ARG A 261 -0.10 -25.10 -36.92
C ARG A 261 -1.41 -25.07 -36.16
N ILE A 262 -1.41 -24.62 -34.91
CA ILE A 262 -2.64 -24.46 -34.12
C ILE A 262 -3.60 -23.50 -34.82
N HIS A 263 -3.14 -22.35 -35.30
CA HIS A 263 -4.00 -21.41 -36.03
C HIS A 263 -4.59 -22.01 -37.32
N GLN A 264 -3.84 -22.81 -38.07
CA GLN A 264 -4.35 -23.52 -39.24
C GLN A 264 -5.38 -24.59 -38.87
N GLN A 265 -5.12 -25.35 -37.80
CA GLN A 265 -6.04 -26.36 -37.29
C GLN A 265 -7.34 -25.72 -36.80
N LEU A 266 -7.26 -24.59 -36.08
CA LEU A 266 -8.44 -23.82 -35.64
C LEU A 266 -9.23 -23.26 -36.83
N ALA A 267 -8.54 -22.70 -37.83
CA ALA A 267 -9.17 -22.24 -39.07
C ALA A 267 -9.91 -23.37 -39.79
N GLN A 268 -9.33 -24.57 -39.83
CA GLN A 268 -9.94 -25.74 -40.44
C GLN A 268 -11.11 -26.28 -39.60
N ALA A 269 -11.00 -26.26 -38.27
CA ALA A 269 -12.00 -26.79 -37.34
C ALA A 269 -13.25 -25.90 -37.19
N PHE A 270 -13.06 -24.58 -37.26
CA PHE A 270 -14.09 -23.58 -36.95
C PHE A 270 -14.40 -22.62 -38.09
N GLY A 271 -13.60 -22.63 -39.15
CA GLY A 271 -13.70 -21.66 -40.25
C GLY A 271 -12.82 -20.43 -40.00
N SER A 272 -12.44 -19.80 -41.11
CA SER A 272 -11.71 -18.53 -41.14
C SER A 272 -12.30 -17.70 -42.29
N GLN A 273 -12.80 -16.51 -41.98
CA GLN A 273 -13.53 -15.68 -42.94
C GLN A 273 -13.17 -14.20 -42.82
N PRO A 274 -13.25 -13.42 -43.90
CA PRO A 274 -13.10 -11.98 -43.81
C PRO A 274 -14.25 -11.39 -42.95
N PRO A 275 -13.97 -10.40 -42.08
CA PRO A 275 -15.01 -9.77 -41.29
C PRO A 275 -16.01 -9.02 -42.15
N SER A 276 -17.29 -9.10 -41.80
CA SER A 276 -18.31 -8.18 -42.30
C SER A 276 -18.05 -6.75 -41.84
N ALA A 277 -18.72 -5.77 -42.46
CA ALA A 277 -18.58 -4.36 -42.06
C ALA A 277 -18.99 -4.11 -40.59
N ALA A 278 -19.99 -4.86 -40.09
CA ALA A 278 -20.43 -4.79 -38.69
C ALA A 278 -19.38 -5.40 -37.76
N GLU A 279 -18.95 -6.65 -38.01
CA GLU A 279 -17.91 -7.31 -37.20
C GLU A 279 -16.60 -6.51 -37.15
N ARG A 280 -16.22 -5.87 -38.27
CA ARG A 280 -15.06 -4.97 -38.31
C ARG A 280 -15.27 -3.76 -37.39
N SER A 281 -16.44 -3.13 -37.45
CA SER A 281 -16.76 -1.97 -36.60
C SER A 281 -16.73 -2.35 -35.13
N ASP A 282 -17.40 -3.44 -34.77
CA ASP A 282 -17.51 -3.94 -33.40
C ASP A 282 -16.13 -4.32 -32.84
N PHE A 283 -15.28 -4.96 -33.66
CA PHE A 283 -13.92 -5.30 -33.27
C PHE A 283 -13.08 -4.05 -32.94
N LEU A 284 -13.09 -3.04 -33.82
CA LEU A 284 -12.31 -1.83 -33.65
C LEU A 284 -12.80 -1.01 -32.45
N GLU A 285 -14.11 -0.86 -32.31
CA GLU A 285 -14.74 -0.17 -31.17
C GLU A 285 -14.42 -0.88 -29.85
N SER A 286 -14.54 -2.22 -29.81
CA SER A 286 -14.20 -3.01 -28.64
C SER A 286 -12.73 -2.88 -28.26
N LEU A 287 -11.82 -2.91 -29.24
CA LEU A 287 -10.38 -2.71 -29.02
C LEU A 287 -10.06 -1.30 -28.49
N GLU A 288 -10.65 -0.26 -29.07
CA GLU A 288 -10.48 1.11 -28.60
C GLU A 288 -11.00 1.28 -27.16
N ASN A 289 -12.19 0.75 -26.87
CA ASN A 289 -12.78 0.83 -25.54
C ASN A 289 -11.94 0.11 -24.48
N ARG A 290 -11.37 -1.06 -24.81
CA ARG A 290 -10.45 -1.78 -23.91
C ARG A 290 -9.19 -0.98 -23.64
N ILE A 291 -8.55 -0.44 -24.68
CA ILE A 291 -7.36 0.39 -24.53
C ILE A 291 -7.66 1.63 -23.69
N ARG A 292 -8.78 2.32 -23.92
CA ARG A 292 -9.19 3.50 -23.14
C ARG A 292 -9.47 3.16 -21.68
N TRP A 293 -10.17 2.05 -21.43
CA TRP A 293 -10.43 1.57 -20.08
C TRP A 293 -9.13 1.24 -19.36
N ALA A 294 -8.25 0.44 -19.98
CA ALA A 294 -6.99 0.04 -19.37
C ALA A 294 -6.04 1.25 -19.19
N TRP A 295 -6.06 2.22 -20.12
CA TRP A 295 -5.32 3.48 -19.97
C TRP A 295 -5.78 4.30 -18.78
N LYS A 296 -7.09 4.40 -18.53
CA LYS A 296 -7.64 5.11 -17.37
C LYS A 296 -7.05 4.60 -16.05
N GLU A 297 -6.87 3.29 -15.97
CA GLU A 297 -6.28 2.61 -14.81
C GLU A 297 -4.74 2.70 -14.78
N ALA A 298 -4.08 2.65 -15.94
CA ALA A 298 -2.62 2.57 -16.05
C ALA A 298 -1.90 3.93 -16.14
N ARG A 299 -2.59 5.02 -16.52
CA ARG A 299 -1.97 6.31 -16.89
C ARG A 299 -1.06 6.90 -15.82
N SER A 300 -1.41 6.75 -14.54
CA SER A 300 -0.62 7.27 -13.40
C SER A 300 0.75 6.59 -13.29
N TYR A 301 0.87 5.34 -13.74
CA TYR A 301 2.11 4.57 -13.75
C TYR A 301 2.92 4.80 -15.03
N VAL A 302 2.26 5.03 -16.16
CA VAL A 302 2.90 5.20 -17.47
C VAL A 302 3.44 6.62 -17.68
N GLY A 303 2.72 7.66 -17.26
CA GLY A 303 3.09 9.07 -17.46
C GLY A 303 2.32 9.75 -18.61
N GLU A 304 2.67 11.01 -18.91
CA GLU A 304 1.92 11.88 -19.83
C GLU A 304 2.08 11.50 -21.32
N TYR A 305 1.26 10.55 -21.77
CA TYR A 305 1.23 10.08 -23.16
C TYR A 305 -0.16 10.12 -23.80
N ASP A 306 -1.09 10.94 -23.27
CA ASP A 306 -2.46 11.02 -23.79
C ASP A 306 -2.52 11.41 -25.29
N GLU A 307 -1.72 12.40 -25.72
CA GLU A 307 -1.69 12.80 -27.14
C GLU A 307 -1.13 11.70 -28.07
N PRO A 308 0.02 11.06 -27.76
CA PRO A 308 0.49 9.89 -28.51
C PRO A 308 -0.49 8.71 -28.52
N LEU A 309 -1.20 8.46 -27.41
CA LEU A 309 -2.22 7.44 -27.33
C LEU A 309 -3.39 7.76 -28.27
N GLU A 310 -3.93 8.98 -28.21
CA GLU A 310 -5.01 9.41 -29.09
C GLU A 310 -4.61 9.36 -30.57
N TYR A 311 -3.34 9.63 -30.88
CA TYR A 311 -2.82 9.43 -32.23
C TYR A 311 -2.91 7.97 -32.67
N LEU A 312 -2.49 7.01 -31.83
CA LEU A 312 -2.61 5.58 -32.12
C LEU A 312 -4.08 5.14 -32.24
N LEU A 313 -4.95 5.58 -31.33
CA LEU A 313 -6.37 5.27 -31.37
C LEU A 313 -7.02 5.76 -32.68
N ARG A 314 -6.69 6.96 -33.15
CA ARG A 314 -7.15 7.44 -34.47
C ARG A 314 -6.65 6.57 -35.63
N GLN A 315 -5.45 6.00 -35.56
CA GLN A 315 -4.99 5.07 -36.59
C GLN A 315 -5.83 3.78 -36.59
N ILE A 316 -6.24 3.30 -35.42
CA ILE A 316 -7.10 2.13 -35.26
C ILE A 316 -8.49 2.38 -35.85
N SER A 317 -9.14 3.49 -35.49
CA SER A 317 -10.49 3.80 -35.99
C SER A 317 -10.53 3.98 -37.53
N ASN A 318 -9.37 4.25 -38.15
CA ASN A 318 -9.22 4.41 -39.61
C ASN A 318 -8.82 3.10 -40.34
N LEU A 319 -8.71 1.96 -39.66
CA LEU A 319 -8.36 0.69 -40.29
C LEU A 319 -9.46 0.19 -41.23
N GLU A 320 -9.22 0.29 -42.54
CA GLU A 320 -10.18 -0.16 -43.55
C GLU A 320 -10.23 -1.68 -43.72
N LYS A 321 -9.17 -2.40 -43.34
CA LYS A 321 -9.04 -3.85 -43.53
C LYS A 321 -8.55 -4.52 -42.27
N LEU A 322 -9.17 -5.63 -41.93
CA LEU A 322 -8.72 -6.55 -40.89
C LEU A 322 -8.36 -7.90 -41.54
N PRO A 323 -7.44 -8.68 -40.93
CA PRO A 323 -7.26 -10.09 -41.26
C PRO A 323 -8.57 -10.89 -41.13
N ASN A 324 -8.57 -12.11 -41.67
CA ASN A 324 -9.69 -13.02 -41.44
C ASN A 324 -9.89 -13.27 -39.94
N LEU A 325 -11.15 -13.30 -39.53
CA LEU A 325 -11.54 -13.72 -38.19
C LEU A 325 -11.65 -15.24 -38.15
N GLN A 326 -11.12 -15.83 -37.09
CA GLN A 326 -11.20 -17.27 -36.81
C GLN A 326 -11.17 -17.51 -35.30
N ARG A 327 -11.33 -18.76 -34.87
CA ARG A 327 -11.02 -19.10 -33.47
C ARG A 327 -9.52 -19.00 -33.20
N ILE A 328 -9.21 -18.43 -32.05
CA ILE A 328 -7.87 -18.23 -31.53
C ILE A 328 -7.87 -18.63 -30.04
N HIS A 329 -6.70 -18.69 -29.43
CA HIS A 329 -6.53 -18.95 -28.00
C HIS A 329 -7.02 -17.78 -27.13
N SER A 330 -6.89 -16.54 -27.61
CA SER A 330 -7.39 -15.29 -27.00
C SER A 330 -6.68 -14.80 -25.73
N ASP A 331 -5.88 -15.62 -25.04
CA ASP A 331 -5.01 -15.19 -23.91
C ASP A 331 -3.59 -15.76 -24.00
N TYR A 332 -3.10 -16.01 -25.23
CA TYR A 332 -1.90 -16.81 -25.45
C TYR A 332 -0.61 -16.20 -24.87
N HIS A 333 0.06 -16.92 -23.98
CA HIS A 333 1.36 -16.53 -23.39
C HIS A 333 2.22 -17.74 -22.99
N LEU A 334 3.50 -17.52 -22.63
CA LEU A 334 4.46 -18.60 -22.32
C LEU A 334 3.99 -19.54 -21.20
N GLY A 335 3.26 -19.02 -20.21
CA GLY A 335 2.67 -19.84 -19.13
C GLY A 335 1.59 -20.84 -19.57
N GLN A 336 1.05 -20.74 -20.79
CA GLN A 336 0.03 -21.65 -21.35
C GLN A 336 0.63 -22.68 -22.30
N VAL A 337 1.95 -22.79 -22.33
CA VAL A 337 2.66 -23.73 -23.20
C VAL A 337 3.54 -24.62 -22.35
N LEU A 338 3.48 -25.93 -22.55
CA LEU A 338 4.37 -26.89 -21.91
C LEU A 338 5.48 -27.33 -22.85
N LYS A 339 6.70 -27.44 -22.33
CA LYS A 339 7.80 -28.18 -22.95
C LYS A 339 7.77 -29.63 -22.47
N SER A 340 7.75 -30.57 -23.40
CA SER A 340 7.90 -31.99 -23.11
C SER A 340 9.06 -32.58 -23.91
N GLY A 341 9.96 -33.29 -23.21
CA GLY A 341 11.11 -33.95 -23.86
C GLY A 341 10.71 -35.02 -24.88
N THR A 342 9.46 -35.48 -24.86
CA THR A 342 8.92 -36.49 -25.79
C THR A 342 8.01 -35.92 -26.88
N HIS A 343 7.42 -34.74 -26.68
CA HIS A 343 6.37 -34.19 -27.56
C HIS A 343 6.62 -32.74 -28.05
N GLY A 344 7.75 -32.12 -27.73
CA GLY A 344 8.02 -30.72 -28.11
C GLY A 344 7.18 -29.73 -27.31
N TRP A 345 6.73 -28.64 -27.94
CA TRP A 345 5.81 -27.67 -27.33
C TRP A 345 4.35 -28.09 -27.45
N MET A 346 3.60 -27.97 -26.36
CA MET A 346 2.16 -28.26 -26.32
C MET A 346 1.38 -27.07 -25.76
N VAL A 347 0.32 -26.65 -26.45
CA VAL A 347 -0.54 -25.53 -26.06
C VAL A 347 -1.69 -26.02 -25.17
N LEU A 348 -1.95 -25.30 -24.09
CA LEU A 348 -2.98 -25.61 -23.09
C LEU A 348 -3.91 -24.42 -22.86
N ASP A 349 -5.04 -24.67 -22.20
CA ASP A 349 -5.88 -23.65 -21.54
C ASP A 349 -6.54 -22.64 -22.48
N PHE A 350 -7.40 -23.15 -23.37
CA PHE A 350 -8.13 -22.35 -24.36
C PHE A 350 -9.35 -21.60 -23.77
N GLU A 351 -9.35 -21.29 -22.47
CA GLU A 351 -10.45 -20.57 -21.83
C GLU A 351 -10.58 -19.12 -22.30
N GLY A 352 -9.51 -18.51 -22.81
CA GLY A 352 -9.43 -17.09 -23.17
C GLY A 352 -9.29 -16.16 -21.96
N GLU A 353 -9.27 -14.84 -22.19
CA GLU A 353 -8.98 -13.83 -21.14
C GLU A 353 -9.96 -13.94 -19.94
N PRO A 354 -9.49 -14.19 -18.71
CA PRO A 354 -10.34 -14.43 -17.54
C PRO A 354 -11.28 -13.28 -17.18
N LEU A 355 -10.96 -12.05 -17.57
CA LEU A 355 -11.78 -10.86 -17.30
C LEU A 355 -12.97 -10.70 -18.26
N ARG A 356 -13.06 -11.48 -19.34
CA ARG A 356 -14.20 -11.42 -20.27
C ARG A 356 -15.33 -12.35 -19.85
N PRO A 357 -16.61 -12.04 -20.10
CA PRO A 357 -17.70 -13.01 -20.00
C PRO A 357 -17.43 -14.23 -20.90
N ALA A 358 -17.75 -15.44 -20.44
CA ALA A 358 -17.50 -16.69 -21.19
C ALA A 358 -18.13 -16.69 -22.60
N ALA A 359 -19.29 -16.05 -22.78
CA ALA A 359 -19.96 -15.91 -24.08
C ALA A 359 -19.13 -15.08 -25.09
N GLU A 360 -18.34 -14.11 -24.62
CA GLU A 360 -17.48 -13.27 -25.46
C GLU A 360 -16.15 -13.94 -25.80
N ARG A 361 -15.67 -14.85 -24.94
CA ARG A 361 -14.43 -15.63 -25.18
C ARG A 361 -14.57 -16.61 -26.35
N SER A 362 -15.80 -16.82 -26.80
CA SER A 362 -16.14 -17.69 -27.93
C SER A 362 -16.34 -16.94 -29.27
N VAL A 363 -16.00 -15.66 -29.35
CA VAL A 363 -16.14 -14.90 -30.61
C VAL A 363 -14.88 -15.08 -31.47
N PRO A 364 -15.00 -15.33 -32.80
CA PRO A 364 -13.85 -15.29 -33.70
C PRO A 364 -13.11 -13.94 -33.64
N ASP A 365 -11.79 -14.00 -33.67
CA ASP A 365 -10.91 -12.83 -33.54
C ASP A 365 -9.75 -12.97 -34.55
N VAL A 366 -8.88 -11.97 -34.66
CA VAL A 366 -7.71 -11.96 -35.54
C VAL A 366 -6.59 -12.84 -34.95
N PRO A 367 -6.01 -13.77 -35.72
CA PRO A 367 -4.85 -14.59 -35.28
C PRO A 367 -3.66 -13.78 -34.77
N LEU A 368 -3.56 -12.53 -35.22
CA LEU A 368 -2.54 -11.60 -34.79
C LEU A 368 -2.54 -11.35 -33.28
N ARG A 369 -3.69 -11.49 -32.60
CA ARG A 369 -3.79 -11.31 -31.14
C ARG A 369 -2.92 -12.31 -30.39
N ASP A 370 -3.00 -13.60 -30.74
CA ASP A 370 -2.20 -14.65 -30.09
C ASP A 370 -0.70 -14.47 -30.38
N VAL A 371 -0.36 -14.10 -31.62
CA VAL A 371 1.03 -13.79 -32.02
C VAL A 371 1.57 -12.65 -31.16
N VAL A 372 0.81 -11.56 -31.01
CA VAL A 372 1.18 -10.42 -30.18
C VAL A 372 1.28 -10.81 -28.70
N GLY A 373 0.35 -11.61 -28.19
CA GLY A 373 0.36 -12.11 -26.82
C GLY A 373 1.64 -12.87 -26.49
N MET A 374 2.05 -13.79 -27.38
CA MET A 374 3.30 -14.55 -27.19
C MET A 374 4.54 -13.66 -27.29
N LEU A 375 4.60 -12.77 -28.30
CA LEU A 375 5.72 -11.85 -28.44
C LEU A 375 5.85 -10.90 -27.23
N ARG A 376 4.71 -10.45 -26.69
CA ARG A 376 4.68 -9.66 -25.46
C ARG A 376 5.14 -10.48 -24.26
N SER A 377 4.76 -11.76 -24.18
CA SER A 377 5.23 -12.67 -23.12
C SER A 377 6.75 -12.90 -23.16
N ILE A 378 7.35 -12.98 -24.36
CA ILE A 378 8.82 -13.05 -24.54
C ILE A 378 9.49 -11.75 -24.08
N ASP A 379 8.94 -10.59 -24.48
CA ASP A 379 9.42 -9.27 -24.06
C ASP A 379 9.28 -9.08 -22.53
N TYR A 380 8.19 -9.59 -21.95
CA TYR A 380 7.97 -9.60 -20.51
C TYR A 380 9.03 -10.45 -19.79
N ALA A 381 9.35 -11.67 -20.27
CA ALA A 381 10.39 -12.51 -19.69
C ALA A 381 11.76 -11.81 -19.69
N ALA A 382 12.09 -11.08 -20.75
CA ALA A 382 13.28 -10.25 -20.82
C ALA A 382 13.26 -9.08 -19.81
N GLY A 383 12.10 -8.44 -19.64
CA GLY A 383 11.91 -7.41 -18.65
C GLY A 383 12.07 -7.93 -17.22
N VAL A 384 11.58 -9.13 -16.92
CA VAL A 384 11.79 -9.79 -15.61
C VAL A 384 13.26 -10.08 -15.35
N ALA A 385 14.02 -10.48 -16.37
CA ALA A 385 15.47 -10.66 -16.23
C ALA A 385 16.19 -9.37 -15.77
N LEU A 386 15.67 -8.18 -16.10
CA LEU A 386 16.19 -6.90 -15.60
C LEU A 386 15.81 -6.64 -14.13
N VAL A 387 14.69 -7.20 -13.67
CA VAL A 387 14.18 -7.06 -12.31
C VAL A 387 14.83 -8.05 -11.35
N GLU A 388 15.07 -9.28 -11.81
CA GLU A 388 15.51 -10.41 -10.98
C GLU A 388 16.95 -10.86 -11.23
N GLY A 389 17.62 -10.36 -12.28
CA GLY A 389 18.97 -10.78 -12.68
C GLY A 389 20.13 -10.22 -11.86
N PRO A 390 21.36 -10.74 -12.10
CA PRO A 390 22.59 -10.23 -11.50
C PRO A 390 22.72 -8.72 -11.76
N GLY A 391 22.87 -7.91 -10.70
CA GLY A 391 22.80 -6.44 -10.76
C GLY A 391 21.43 -5.85 -10.37
N LYS A 392 20.55 -6.63 -9.72
CA LYS A 392 19.40 -6.09 -8.97
C LYS A 392 19.93 -5.09 -7.95
N GLY A 393 19.66 -3.79 -8.15
CA GLY A 393 20.21 -2.69 -7.34
C GLY A 393 21.16 -1.75 -8.08
N ASP A 394 21.53 -2.03 -9.34
CA ASP A 394 22.32 -1.09 -10.15
C ASP A 394 21.61 0.27 -10.21
N ALA A 395 22.38 1.35 -9.96
CA ALA A 395 21.87 2.71 -10.01
C ALA A 395 21.16 3.00 -11.34
N ALA A 396 19.98 3.63 -11.25
CA ALA A 396 19.19 4.01 -12.42
C ALA A 396 20.02 4.85 -13.39
N GLY A 397 20.15 4.42 -14.65
CA GLY A 397 20.96 5.10 -15.67
C GLY A 397 22.45 4.73 -15.67
N SER A 398 22.91 3.80 -14.81
CA SER A 398 24.29 3.32 -14.85
C SER A 398 24.62 2.65 -16.18
N LYS A 399 25.91 2.65 -16.57
CA LYS A 399 26.37 1.99 -17.80
C LYS A 399 26.06 0.49 -17.78
N ASP A 400 26.11 -0.15 -16.62
CA ASP A 400 25.78 -1.57 -16.47
C ASP A 400 24.28 -1.85 -16.57
N GLN A 401 23.42 -0.98 -16.00
CA GLN A 401 21.98 -1.09 -16.20
C GLN A 401 21.59 -0.83 -17.67
N GLN A 402 22.19 0.18 -18.32
CA GLN A 402 21.97 0.45 -19.75
C GLN A 402 22.44 -0.71 -20.62
N ARG A 403 23.60 -1.30 -20.31
CA ARG A 403 24.14 -2.46 -21.01
C ARG A 403 23.23 -3.68 -20.85
N ARG A 404 22.79 -4.00 -19.63
CA ARG A 404 21.85 -5.09 -19.37
C ARG A 404 20.49 -4.85 -20.03
N GLY A 405 19.99 -3.62 -19.98
CA GLY A 405 18.78 -3.20 -20.71
C GLY A 405 18.89 -3.44 -22.21
N LEU A 406 20.05 -3.12 -22.80
CA LEU A 406 20.33 -3.39 -24.21
C LEU A 406 20.47 -4.89 -24.50
N GLU A 407 21.11 -5.65 -23.62
CA GLU A 407 21.24 -7.11 -23.72
C GLU A 407 19.87 -7.80 -23.65
N ALA A 408 19.01 -7.43 -22.70
CA ALA A 408 17.65 -7.94 -22.57
C ALA A 408 16.77 -7.57 -23.78
N ALA A 409 16.83 -6.30 -24.22
CA ALA A 409 16.09 -5.87 -25.42
C ALA A 409 16.57 -6.59 -26.68
N ARG A 410 17.88 -6.86 -26.80
CA ARG A 410 18.44 -7.63 -27.92
C ARG A 410 18.01 -9.09 -27.87
N TRP A 411 18.04 -9.71 -26.68
CA TRP A 411 17.57 -11.07 -26.48
C TRP A 411 16.09 -11.19 -26.87
N ALA A 412 15.24 -10.29 -26.35
CA ALA A 412 13.81 -10.26 -26.68
C ALA A 412 13.57 -10.09 -28.18
N ALA A 413 14.29 -9.18 -28.83
CA ALA A 413 14.19 -8.96 -30.28
C ALA A 413 14.60 -10.21 -31.06
N THR A 414 15.71 -10.85 -30.69
CA THR A 414 16.23 -12.05 -31.38
C THR A 414 15.30 -13.26 -31.20
N ALA A 415 14.77 -13.48 -29.99
CA ALA A 415 13.77 -14.51 -29.73
C ALA A 415 12.45 -14.23 -30.45
N SER A 416 11.98 -12.98 -30.44
CA SER A 416 10.76 -12.55 -31.17
C SER A 416 10.88 -12.75 -32.68
N GLU A 417 12.03 -12.41 -33.26
CA GLU A 417 12.29 -12.65 -34.70
C GLU A 417 12.33 -14.14 -35.03
N ALA A 418 12.89 -14.97 -34.15
CA ALA A 418 12.89 -16.41 -34.33
C ALA A 418 11.47 -17.00 -34.27
N PHE A 419 10.67 -16.59 -33.29
CA PHE A 419 9.25 -16.94 -33.20
C PHE A 419 8.49 -16.56 -34.47
N LEU A 420 8.66 -15.31 -34.94
CA LEU A 420 8.03 -14.87 -36.18
C LEU A 420 8.48 -15.69 -37.39
N ARG A 421 9.78 -15.98 -37.55
CA ARG A 421 10.25 -16.85 -38.65
C ARG A 421 9.56 -18.21 -38.65
N GLY A 422 9.41 -18.83 -37.49
CA GLY A 422 8.70 -20.11 -37.35
C GLY A 422 7.24 -20.01 -37.74
N TYR A 423 6.55 -19.00 -37.22
CA TYR A 423 5.14 -18.74 -37.51
C TYR A 423 4.88 -18.42 -38.99
N GLU A 424 5.69 -17.54 -39.58
CA GLU A 424 5.60 -17.14 -40.98
C GLU A 424 5.91 -18.29 -41.94
N LYS A 425 6.89 -19.14 -41.60
CA LYS A 425 7.23 -20.34 -42.37
C LYS A 425 6.09 -21.35 -42.39
N GLU A 426 5.39 -21.52 -41.27
CA GLU A 426 4.27 -22.46 -41.15
C GLU A 426 3.00 -21.91 -41.83
N THR A 427 2.68 -20.63 -41.61
CA THR A 427 1.41 -20.03 -42.07
C THR A 427 1.48 -19.37 -43.44
N GLY A 428 2.68 -19.03 -43.92
CA GLY A 428 2.89 -18.19 -45.10
C GLY A 428 2.46 -16.73 -44.92
N THR A 429 2.06 -16.31 -43.72
CA THR A 429 1.56 -14.97 -43.42
C THR A 429 2.65 -14.13 -42.78
N GLN A 430 3.12 -13.08 -43.47
CA GLN A 430 4.12 -12.15 -42.93
C GLN A 430 3.52 -11.21 -41.88
N ILE A 431 4.24 -11.00 -40.76
CA ILE A 431 3.80 -10.14 -39.66
C ILE A 431 4.57 -8.81 -39.69
N ASN A 432 3.86 -7.73 -39.99
CA ASN A 432 4.44 -6.39 -39.94
C ASN A 432 4.24 -5.76 -38.54
N ARG A 433 5.31 -5.68 -37.76
CA ARG A 433 5.30 -5.07 -36.40
C ARG A 433 5.07 -3.55 -36.39
N SER A 434 5.13 -2.89 -37.54
CA SER A 434 4.80 -1.46 -37.69
C SER A 434 3.35 -1.24 -38.14
N ASP A 435 2.57 -2.31 -38.35
CA ASP A 435 1.16 -2.19 -38.71
C ASP A 435 0.34 -1.61 -37.54
N PRO A 436 -0.59 -0.66 -37.77
CA PRO A 436 -1.38 -0.08 -36.69
C PRO A 436 -2.16 -1.10 -35.87
N LEU A 437 -2.64 -2.20 -36.50
CA LEU A 437 -3.35 -3.26 -35.78
C LEU A 437 -2.41 -4.03 -34.85
N TYR A 438 -1.16 -4.30 -35.28
CA TYR A 438 -0.15 -4.92 -34.42
C TYR A 438 0.13 -4.04 -33.20
N LEU A 439 0.40 -2.74 -33.43
CA LEU A 439 0.72 -1.79 -32.36
C LEU A 439 -0.43 -1.65 -31.37
N ALA A 440 -1.66 -1.65 -31.86
CA ALA A 440 -2.87 -1.60 -31.05
C ALA A 440 -3.03 -2.82 -30.15
N LEU A 441 -2.91 -4.02 -30.71
CA LEU A 441 -2.99 -5.27 -29.94
C LEU A 441 -1.84 -5.38 -28.94
N TRP A 442 -0.65 -4.89 -29.29
CA TRP A 442 0.51 -4.87 -28.39
C TRP A 442 0.23 -3.95 -27.20
N LEU A 443 -0.31 -2.76 -27.47
CA LEU A 443 -0.68 -1.79 -26.46
C LEU A 443 -1.82 -2.31 -25.57
N ASP A 444 -2.86 -2.93 -26.16
CA ASP A 444 -3.97 -3.59 -25.45
C ASP A 444 -3.42 -4.60 -24.44
N LYS A 445 -2.54 -5.52 -24.89
CA LYS A 445 -1.95 -6.53 -24.00
C LYS A 445 -1.01 -5.92 -22.96
N ALA A 446 -0.17 -4.96 -23.33
CA ALA A 446 0.76 -4.34 -22.39
C ALA A 446 0.03 -3.51 -21.32
N LEU A 447 -1.05 -2.79 -21.67
CA LEU A 447 -1.88 -2.07 -20.71
C LEU A 447 -2.66 -3.03 -19.81
N TYR A 448 -3.20 -4.11 -20.38
CA TYR A 448 -3.82 -5.18 -19.60
C TYR A 448 -2.83 -5.72 -18.55
N GLU A 449 -1.59 -5.98 -18.92
CA GLU A 449 -0.55 -6.43 -17.99
C GLU A 449 -0.23 -5.37 -16.92
N VAL A 450 -0.18 -4.08 -17.27
CA VAL A 450 -0.04 -3.01 -16.25
C VAL A 450 -1.18 -3.10 -15.24
N VAL A 451 -2.43 -3.15 -15.69
CA VAL A 451 -3.61 -3.26 -14.81
C VAL A 451 -3.56 -4.55 -13.98
N TYR A 452 -3.12 -5.66 -14.57
CA TYR A 452 -2.98 -6.93 -13.89
C TYR A 452 -1.89 -6.89 -12.81
N GLU A 453 -0.72 -6.31 -13.09
CA GLU A 453 0.38 -6.20 -12.12
C GLU A 453 0.06 -5.20 -11.01
N ILE A 454 -0.63 -4.10 -11.30
CA ILE A 454 -1.14 -3.17 -10.27
C ILE A 454 -1.96 -3.94 -9.24
N ARG A 455 -2.81 -4.87 -9.69
CA ARG A 455 -3.75 -5.62 -8.83
C ARG A 455 -3.13 -6.81 -8.12
N ASN A 456 -2.08 -7.41 -8.67
CA ASN A 456 -1.59 -8.71 -8.20
C ASN A 456 -0.11 -8.72 -7.78
N ARG A 457 0.78 -7.94 -8.43
CA ARG A 457 2.22 -7.89 -8.12
C ARG A 457 2.80 -6.49 -8.40
N PRO A 458 2.54 -5.50 -7.52
CA PRO A 458 2.93 -4.10 -7.77
C PRO A 458 4.43 -3.89 -8.06
N ASP A 459 5.31 -4.70 -7.47
CA ASP A 459 6.76 -4.65 -7.68
C ASP A 459 7.20 -4.95 -9.13
N TRP A 460 6.33 -5.62 -9.90
CA TRP A 460 6.59 -6.03 -11.27
C TRP A 460 6.02 -5.06 -12.30
N VAL A 461 5.22 -4.06 -11.87
CA VAL A 461 4.52 -3.12 -12.76
C VAL A 461 5.45 -2.37 -13.72
N ARG A 462 6.72 -2.15 -13.31
CA ARG A 462 7.74 -1.49 -14.13
C ARG A 462 8.04 -2.23 -15.44
N VAL A 463 7.86 -3.55 -15.47
CA VAL A 463 8.10 -4.39 -16.65
C VAL A 463 7.12 -4.05 -17.78
N PRO A 464 5.78 -4.16 -17.60
CA PRO A 464 4.84 -3.77 -18.63
C PRO A 464 4.78 -2.25 -18.87
N VAL A 465 5.04 -1.40 -17.86
CA VAL A 465 5.12 0.07 -18.05
C VAL A 465 6.21 0.45 -19.06
N ALA A 466 7.38 -0.20 -19.02
CA ALA A 466 8.46 0.08 -19.96
C ALA A 466 8.03 -0.22 -21.41
N ALA A 467 7.32 -1.31 -21.64
CA ALA A 467 6.80 -1.68 -22.96
C ALA A 467 5.74 -0.68 -23.47
N VAL A 468 4.85 -0.20 -22.60
CA VAL A 468 3.86 0.85 -22.95
C VAL A 468 4.57 2.18 -23.28
N ARG A 469 5.56 2.59 -22.49
CA ARG A 469 6.33 3.82 -22.78
C ARG A 469 7.05 3.73 -24.12
N GLN A 470 7.66 2.58 -24.43
CA GLN A 470 8.39 2.39 -25.68
C GLN A 470 7.51 2.61 -26.91
N ILE A 471 6.29 2.08 -26.93
CA ILE A 471 5.37 2.23 -28.07
C ILE A 471 4.79 3.65 -28.17
N LEU A 472 4.45 4.27 -27.04
CA LEU A 472 3.91 5.62 -27.01
C LEU A 472 4.98 6.68 -27.33
N GLU A 473 6.24 6.46 -26.98
CA GLU A 473 7.36 7.33 -27.36
C GLU A 473 7.63 7.28 -28.87
N GLN A 474 7.46 6.13 -29.51
CA GLN A 474 7.52 6.03 -30.98
C GLN A 474 6.38 6.82 -31.64
N ALA A 475 5.15 6.70 -31.12
CA ALA A 475 4.01 7.48 -31.60
C ALA A 475 4.23 8.99 -31.41
N ARG A 476 4.76 9.41 -30.25
CA ARG A 476 5.10 10.81 -29.94
C ARG A 476 6.01 11.43 -31.00
N ARG A 477 7.06 10.70 -31.43
CA ARG A 477 7.97 11.14 -32.49
C ARG A 477 7.29 11.31 -33.84
N GLN A 478 6.23 10.55 -34.13
CA GLN A 478 5.46 10.69 -35.37
C GLN A 478 4.50 11.89 -35.32
N VAL A 479 3.86 12.13 -34.17
CA VAL A 479 3.03 13.32 -33.91
C VAL A 479 3.86 14.60 -34.06
N HIS A 480 5.09 14.62 -33.53
CA HIS A 480 5.95 15.80 -33.56
C HIS A 480 6.84 15.89 -34.82
N GLY A 481 7.02 14.77 -35.55
CA GLY A 481 7.81 14.73 -36.78
C GLY A 481 7.06 15.24 -38.02
N THR A 482 5.72 15.20 -38.00
CA THR A 482 4.87 15.69 -39.11
C THR A 482 4.85 17.22 -39.23
N SER A 483 5.35 17.97 -38.24
CA SER A 483 5.51 19.43 -38.34
C SER A 483 6.80 19.88 -39.01
N SER A 484 7.69 18.96 -39.42
CA SER A 484 9.07 19.29 -39.86
C SER A 484 9.35 19.10 -41.35
N GLN A 485 8.33 18.81 -42.18
CA GLN A 485 8.50 18.63 -43.63
C GLN A 485 7.97 19.78 -44.52
N GLU A 486 7.36 20.83 -43.98
CA GLU A 486 6.91 21.99 -44.80
C GLU A 486 7.83 23.23 -44.74
N GLU A 487 8.81 23.28 -43.84
CA GLU A 487 9.73 24.43 -43.73
C GLU A 487 11.16 24.06 -44.12
N ASN A 488 11.36 23.69 -45.38
CA ASN A 488 12.68 23.77 -46.00
C ASN A 488 12.56 24.17 -47.47
N SER A 489 12.15 25.41 -47.71
CA SER A 489 12.57 26.11 -48.91
C SER A 489 12.75 27.61 -48.67
N VAL A 490 13.89 28.09 -49.17
CA VAL A 490 14.25 29.47 -49.50
C VAL A 490 15.05 30.27 -48.46
N THR A 491 16.17 30.73 -48.99
CA THR A 491 17.30 31.43 -48.41
C THR A 491 17.07 32.94 -48.25
N LYS A 492 17.82 33.48 -47.27
CA LYS A 492 18.55 34.78 -47.26
C LYS A 492 17.83 36.11 -46.91
N THR A 493 18.23 36.58 -45.72
CA THR A 493 18.60 37.97 -45.30
C THR A 493 17.49 39.02 -45.00
N PRO A 494 17.77 40.00 -44.10
CA PRO A 494 16.81 40.52 -43.12
C PRO A 494 16.44 42.00 -43.34
N PRO A 495 15.39 42.50 -42.66
CA PRO A 495 15.46 43.89 -42.19
C PRO A 495 14.78 44.20 -40.84
N SER A 496 15.51 44.99 -40.04
CA SER A 496 15.13 46.16 -39.22
C SER A 496 13.78 46.29 -38.47
N ALA A 497 13.93 46.75 -37.23
CA ALA A 497 12.96 47.24 -36.24
C ALA A 497 11.91 48.27 -36.70
N PRO A 498 10.86 48.48 -35.88
CA PRO A 498 10.34 49.82 -35.63
C PRO A 498 10.17 50.18 -34.13
N LYS A 499 10.26 51.49 -33.87
CA LYS A 499 10.16 52.19 -32.59
C LYS A 499 8.70 52.53 -32.20
N GLY A 500 8.44 52.53 -30.89
CA GLY A 500 7.81 53.62 -30.11
C GLY A 500 6.28 53.74 -30.06
N ASN A 501 5.65 53.65 -28.88
CA ASN A 501 5.31 54.80 -28.00
C ASN A 501 4.37 54.39 -26.82
N ARG A 502 4.61 54.98 -25.64
CA ARG A 502 3.75 54.95 -24.42
C ARG A 502 2.54 55.90 -24.52
N PRO A 503 1.54 55.84 -23.61
CA PRO A 503 1.53 56.69 -22.38
C PRO A 503 0.92 56.02 -21.10
N SER A 504 1.54 56.16 -19.92
CA SER A 504 1.21 57.03 -18.73
C SER A 504 0.31 56.35 -17.66
N GLU A 505 0.74 55.98 -16.45
CA GLU A 505 1.19 56.70 -15.21
C GLU A 505 0.09 57.07 -14.17
N SER A 506 0.28 56.62 -12.92
CA SER A 506 0.12 57.31 -11.61
C SER A 506 -0.21 56.29 -10.49
N ALA A 507 0.21 56.37 -9.23
CA ALA A 507 1.18 57.18 -8.47
C ALA A 507 1.32 56.57 -7.05
N LEU A 508 2.48 56.74 -6.39
CA LEU A 508 2.72 57.21 -5.01
C LEU A 508 4.13 56.78 -4.48
N PRO A 509 4.74 57.51 -3.52
CA PRO A 509 6.08 58.09 -3.75
C PRO A 509 7.15 57.84 -2.66
N ALA A 510 8.38 58.21 -3.06
CA ALA A 510 9.48 58.85 -2.31
C ALA A 510 10.27 58.07 -1.23
N LYS A 511 11.49 57.65 -1.63
CA LYS A 511 12.71 57.66 -0.81
C LYS A 511 13.71 58.66 -1.42
N ALA A 512 14.42 59.38 -0.54
CA ALA A 512 15.67 60.12 -0.75
C ALA A 512 16.62 59.59 0.36
N ASP A 513 17.93 59.44 0.24
CA ASP A 513 18.94 59.97 -0.68
C ASP A 513 20.06 58.94 -0.90
N ASP A 514 20.82 59.18 -1.96
CA ASP A 514 21.92 58.41 -2.53
C ASP A 514 23.11 58.10 -1.60
N VAL A 515 23.64 56.88 -1.73
CA VAL A 515 25.09 56.65 -1.79
C VAL A 515 25.38 55.79 -3.02
N VAL A 516 25.91 56.44 -4.06
CA VAL A 516 26.39 55.81 -5.29
C VAL A 516 27.70 55.06 -4.99
N VAL A 517 27.71 53.74 -5.22
CA VAL A 517 28.94 52.94 -5.38
C VAL A 517 29.11 52.69 -6.88
N PRO A 518 30.32 52.86 -7.48
CA PRO A 518 30.49 52.75 -8.92
C PRO A 518 30.32 51.30 -9.40
N ALA A 519 29.77 51.15 -10.60
CA ALA A 519 29.74 49.86 -11.31
C ALA A 519 31.17 49.33 -11.52
N ALA A 520 31.44 48.13 -11.02
CA ALA A 520 32.67 47.39 -11.27
C ALA A 520 32.70 46.91 -12.73
N GLY A 521 33.07 47.81 -13.64
CA GLY A 521 33.40 47.50 -15.03
C GLY A 521 34.86 47.85 -15.31
N GLU A 522 35.59 46.89 -15.89
CA GLU A 522 36.94 47.01 -16.46
C GLU A 522 38.14 47.10 -15.49
N ALA A 523 38.29 46.13 -14.58
CA ALA A 523 39.63 45.82 -14.03
C ALA A 523 40.37 44.85 -14.96
N ALA A 524 41.60 45.18 -15.36
CA ALA A 524 42.44 44.30 -16.18
C ALA A 524 42.73 42.98 -15.44
N VAL A 525 42.66 41.84 -16.15
CA VAL A 525 43.05 40.53 -15.62
C VAL A 525 44.54 40.54 -15.31
N VAL A 526 44.91 40.33 -14.05
CA VAL A 526 46.32 40.30 -13.61
C VAL A 526 46.75 38.84 -13.44
N PRO A 527 47.89 38.41 -14.01
CA PRO A 527 48.39 37.06 -13.83
C PRO A 527 48.84 36.81 -12.37
N ALA A 528 48.65 35.60 -11.86
CA ALA A 528 49.06 35.22 -10.50
C ALA A 528 50.57 35.44 -10.30
N HIS A 529 50.96 36.29 -9.34
CA HIS A 529 52.32 36.83 -9.23
C HIS A 529 53.21 36.18 -8.15
N ARG A 530 52.72 35.21 -7.37
CA ARG A 530 53.49 34.53 -6.30
C ARG A 530 53.10 33.06 -6.13
N ASN A 531 54.04 32.24 -5.63
CA ASN A 531 53.82 30.82 -5.38
C ASN A 531 52.67 30.62 -4.38
N PRO A 532 51.64 29.81 -4.73
CA PRO A 532 50.56 29.48 -3.81
C PRO A 532 51.06 28.61 -2.64
N LEU A 533 50.29 28.55 -1.56
CA LEU A 533 50.54 27.64 -0.44
C LEU A 533 50.65 26.19 -0.95
N PRO A 534 51.76 25.46 -0.71
CA PRO A 534 51.98 24.15 -1.31
C PRO A 534 51.04 23.09 -0.74
N VAL A 535 50.55 22.21 -1.61
CA VAL A 535 49.75 21.02 -1.26
C VAL A 535 50.34 19.82 -1.99
N SER A 536 50.44 18.66 -1.33
CA SER A 536 50.98 17.46 -1.97
C SER A 536 50.03 16.93 -3.05
N THR A 537 50.59 16.30 -4.09
CA THR A 537 49.82 15.74 -5.19
C THR A 537 48.80 14.69 -4.72
N ASP A 538 49.13 13.88 -3.72
CA ASP A 538 48.20 12.88 -3.16
C ASP A 538 46.97 13.52 -2.51
N VAL A 539 47.15 14.66 -1.84
CA VAL A 539 46.04 15.42 -1.24
C VAL A 539 45.22 16.10 -2.33
N LEU A 540 45.87 16.71 -3.34
CA LEU A 540 45.16 17.29 -4.50
C LEU A 540 44.34 16.23 -5.24
N GLN A 541 44.88 15.01 -5.39
CA GLN A 541 44.14 13.90 -5.96
C GLN A 541 42.93 13.54 -5.12
N ALA A 542 43.11 13.30 -3.82
CA ALA A 542 41.99 12.97 -2.92
C ALA A 542 40.90 14.04 -2.88
N VAL A 543 41.27 15.33 -2.93
CA VAL A 543 40.33 16.46 -3.01
C VAL A 543 39.60 16.48 -4.35
N SER A 544 40.32 16.36 -5.48
CA SER A 544 39.71 16.34 -6.81
C SER A 544 38.75 15.17 -7.02
N GLU A 545 39.04 14.05 -6.36
CA GLU A 545 38.19 12.87 -6.39
C GLU A 545 37.03 12.97 -5.40
N GLY A 546 36.99 13.96 -4.50
CA GLY A 546 35.98 14.13 -3.45
C GLY A 546 36.09 13.11 -2.31
N ARG A 547 37.29 12.62 -1.99
CA ARG A 547 37.56 11.61 -0.95
C ARG A 547 38.31 12.15 0.26
N TYR A 548 38.60 13.45 0.29
CA TYR A 548 39.34 14.09 1.38
C TYR A 548 38.37 14.65 2.44
N HIS A 549 38.56 14.27 3.70
CA HIS A 549 37.68 14.62 4.82
C HIS A 549 37.68 16.11 5.22
N GLN A 550 38.67 16.88 4.77
CA GLN A 550 38.78 18.32 5.06
C GLN A 550 39.00 19.12 3.75
N PRO A 551 38.03 19.16 2.82
CA PRO A 551 38.20 19.85 1.55
C PRO A 551 38.46 21.35 1.75
N HIS A 552 37.88 21.97 2.79
CA HIS A 552 38.11 23.36 3.19
C HIS A 552 39.55 23.68 3.61
N ALA A 553 40.40 22.68 3.91
CA ALA A 553 41.82 22.89 4.19
C ALA A 553 42.65 23.09 2.90
N VAL A 554 42.06 22.82 1.74
CA VAL A 554 42.71 22.91 0.42
C VAL A 554 41.97 23.87 -0.49
N LEU A 555 40.66 23.69 -0.65
CA LEU A 555 39.75 24.53 -1.43
C LEU A 555 39.35 25.78 -0.63
N GLY A 556 38.85 26.79 -1.33
CA GLY A 556 38.55 28.10 -0.77
C GLY A 556 39.79 28.99 -0.71
N ALA A 557 39.74 29.97 0.18
CA ALA A 557 40.77 30.99 0.30
C ALA A 557 41.57 30.86 1.60
N HIS A 558 42.89 30.84 1.47
CA HIS A 558 43.85 30.58 2.54
C HIS A 558 44.90 31.69 2.61
N VAL A 559 45.00 32.37 3.75
CA VAL A 559 45.98 33.43 3.97
C VAL A 559 47.25 32.85 4.59
N ASP A 560 48.41 33.21 4.05
CA ASP A 560 49.71 32.86 4.62
C ASP A 560 50.22 33.89 5.63
N ASP A 561 51.31 33.56 6.34
CA ASP A 561 51.95 34.45 7.33
C ASP A 561 52.48 35.77 6.73
N GLN A 562 52.58 35.86 5.40
CA GLN A 562 53.05 37.04 4.66
C GLN A 562 51.90 37.89 4.09
N GLY A 563 50.64 37.52 4.37
CA GLY A 563 49.45 38.23 3.90
C GLY A 563 49.11 37.97 2.42
N LEU A 564 49.62 36.88 1.84
CA LEU A 564 49.22 36.40 0.51
C LEU A 564 48.04 35.43 0.66
N VAL A 565 46.97 35.65 -0.10
CA VAL A 565 45.80 34.79 -0.14
C VAL A 565 45.92 33.86 -1.34
N THR A 566 45.93 32.55 -1.09
CA THR A 566 45.80 31.50 -2.10
C THR A 566 44.34 31.11 -2.23
N ILE A 567 43.76 31.21 -3.43
CA ILE A 567 42.42 30.70 -3.74
C ILE A 567 42.56 29.41 -4.52
N ARG A 568 41.88 28.35 -4.09
CA ARG A 568 41.72 27.10 -4.83
C ARG A 568 40.26 26.73 -5.01
N THR A 569 39.90 26.31 -6.21
CA THR A 569 38.54 25.84 -6.50
C THR A 569 38.56 24.61 -7.41
N LEU A 570 37.59 23.70 -7.21
CA LEU A 570 37.42 22.52 -8.04
C LEU A 570 36.37 22.80 -9.12
N ARG A 571 36.83 22.91 -10.36
CA ARG A 571 36.02 23.11 -11.57
C ARG A 571 36.51 22.17 -12.68
N PRO A 572 36.11 20.88 -12.63
CA PRO A 572 36.45 19.90 -13.65
C PRO A 572 35.96 20.38 -15.02
N LEU A 573 36.74 20.15 -16.08
CA LEU A 573 36.40 20.51 -17.47
C LEU A 573 36.22 22.03 -17.76
N ALA A 574 36.50 22.92 -16.79
CA ALA A 574 36.54 24.35 -17.07
C ALA A 574 37.66 24.67 -18.08
N GLN A 575 37.42 25.62 -18.97
CA GLN A 575 38.44 26.17 -19.88
C GLN A 575 39.21 27.31 -19.24
N GLN A 576 38.53 28.09 -18.41
CA GLN A 576 39.09 29.24 -17.71
C GLN A 576 38.37 29.44 -16.37
N VAL A 577 39.12 29.83 -15.34
CA VAL A 577 38.58 30.22 -14.03
C VAL A 577 39.22 31.53 -13.59
N VAL A 578 38.40 32.50 -13.19
CA VAL A 578 38.84 33.83 -12.71
C VAL A 578 38.22 34.10 -11.34
N ALA A 579 39.03 34.46 -10.35
CA ALA A 579 38.55 35.00 -9.09
C ALA A 579 38.30 36.51 -9.23
N VAL A 580 37.11 36.96 -8.86
CA VAL A 580 36.64 38.35 -8.97
C VAL A 580 36.38 38.91 -7.57
N THR A 581 37.15 39.90 -7.15
CA THR A 581 36.92 40.68 -5.92
C THR A 581 36.33 42.05 -6.25
N ALA A 582 36.05 42.88 -5.24
CA ALA A 582 35.60 44.25 -5.45
C ALA A 582 36.63 45.13 -6.20
N GLY A 583 37.93 44.79 -6.12
CA GLY A 583 39.01 45.60 -6.66
C GLY A 583 39.92 44.90 -7.68
N ALA A 584 39.78 43.59 -7.91
CA ALA A 584 40.68 42.82 -8.76
C ALA A 584 40.00 41.65 -9.47
N ARG A 585 40.58 41.26 -10.62
CA ARG A 585 40.26 40.04 -11.37
C ARG A 585 41.55 39.24 -11.56
N VAL A 586 41.59 38.04 -11.00
CA VAL A 586 42.78 37.18 -10.98
C VAL A 586 42.48 35.88 -11.70
N GLU A 587 43.20 35.62 -12.80
CA GLU A 587 43.09 34.36 -13.52
C GLU A 587 43.77 33.24 -12.73
N LEU A 588 43.01 32.18 -12.45
CA LEU A 588 43.53 30.98 -11.80
C LEU A 588 44.17 30.07 -12.84
N GLN A 589 45.22 29.37 -12.44
CA GLN A 589 45.91 28.38 -13.27
C GLN A 589 45.44 26.98 -12.87
N HIS A 590 45.30 26.09 -13.84
CA HIS A 590 45.04 24.68 -13.55
C HIS A 590 46.23 24.08 -12.80
N GLU A 591 45.96 23.51 -11.62
CA GLU A 591 46.97 22.91 -10.75
C GLU A 591 46.96 21.38 -10.90
N TYR A 592 45.79 20.75 -10.75
CA TYR A 592 45.65 19.29 -10.77
C TYR A 592 44.21 18.83 -10.94
N ASN A 593 43.91 17.95 -11.91
CA ASN A 593 42.62 17.25 -12.07
C ASN A 593 41.35 18.14 -11.87
N GLY A 594 41.38 19.36 -12.41
CA GLY A 594 40.26 20.31 -12.32
C GLY A 594 40.31 21.24 -11.11
N ILE A 595 41.32 21.14 -10.25
CA ILE A 595 41.66 22.14 -9.24
C ILE A 595 42.37 23.30 -9.94
N TRP A 596 41.89 24.51 -9.68
CA TRP A 596 42.45 25.77 -10.18
C TRP A 596 42.95 26.60 -9.02
N VAL A 597 44.11 27.23 -9.17
CA VAL A 597 44.80 27.98 -8.11
C VAL A 597 45.26 29.37 -8.58
N GLY A 598 45.18 30.35 -7.69
CA GLY A 598 45.72 31.69 -7.93
C GLY A 598 45.99 32.41 -6.62
N THR A 599 46.76 33.50 -6.70
CA THR A 599 47.17 34.25 -5.52
C THR A 599 46.86 35.74 -5.67
N LEU A 600 46.44 36.36 -4.57
CA LEU A 600 46.20 37.81 -4.48
C LEU A 600 46.61 38.34 -3.10
N PRO A 601 46.97 39.63 -2.99
CA PRO A 601 47.24 40.23 -1.68
C PRO A 601 45.97 40.27 -0.83
N ALA A 602 46.11 40.08 0.48
CA ALA A 602 45.03 40.31 1.43
C ALA A 602 44.65 41.80 1.49
N ASP A 603 43.35 42.11 1.57
CA ASP A 603 42.86 43.49 1.70
C ASP A 603 43.31 44.15 3.02
N ARG A 604 43.45 43.34 4.07
CA ARG A 604 43.98 43.69 5.39
C ARG A 604 44.81 42.54 5.95
N PRO A 605 45.81 42.79 6.82
CA PRO A 605 46.60 41.71 7.41
C PRO A 605 45.70 40.65 8.08
N GLY A 606 45.82 39.40 7.63
CA GLY A 606 45.05 38.27 8.15
C GLY A 606 43.60 38.15 7.67
N GLN A 607 43.13 39.03 6.77
CA GLN A 607 41.74 39.01 6.29
C GLN A 607 41.67 38.60 4.81
N VAL A 608 40.90 37.55 4.53
CA VAL A 608 40.59 37.11 3.18
C VAL A 608 39.55 38.06 2.55
N PRO A 609 39.77 38.55 1.31
CA PRO A 609 38.80 39.39 0.62
C PRO A 609 37.58 38.59 0.16
N ASP A 610 36.44 39.26 0.06
CA ASP A 610 35.25 38.69 -0.56
C ASP A 610 35.48 38.49 -2.07
N TYR A 611 35.08 37.35 -2.61
CA TYR A 611 35.28 37.01 -4.01
C TYR A 611 34.15 36.17 -4.60
N ARG A 612 34.08 36.14 -5.93
CA ARG A 612 33.27 35.21 -6.73
C ARG A 612 34.16 34.55 -7.78
N LEU A 613 33.71 33.41 -8.30
CA LEU A 613 34.37 32.70 -9.39
C LEU A 613 33.61 32.98 -10.69
N GLU A 614 34.31 33.43 -11.72
CA GLU A 614 33.83 33.38 -13.10
C GLU A 614 34.46 32.18 -13.79
N VAL A 615 33.62 31.26 -14.26
CA VAL A 615 34.03 29.99 -14.87
C VAL A 615 33.49 29.92 -16.28
N THR A 616 34.37 29.59 -17.23
CA THR A 616 34.00 29.38 -18.63
C THR A 616 34.10 27.90 -18.97
N TYR A 617 33.01 27.32 -19.48
CA TYR A 617 32.93 25.95 -19.97
C TYR A 617 32.78 25.93 -21.49
N GLU A 618 33.13 24.81 -22.12
CA GLU A 618 32.99 24.66 -23.57
C GLU A 618 31.54 24.87 -24.02
N GLY A 619 31.33 25.75 -24.99
CA GLY A 619 30.00 26.06 -25.53
C GLY A 619 29.12 26.95 -24.65
N LEU A 620 29.59 27.35 -23.46
CA LEU A 620 28.89 28.25 -22.53
C LEU A 620 29.69 29.55 -22.36
N GLY A 621 28.98 30.66 -22.11
CA GLY A 621 29.62 31.92 -21.71
C GLY A 621 30.22 31.84 -20.30
N ALA A 622 30.98 32.86 -19.89
CA ALA A 622 31.46 32.96 -18.52
C ALA A 622 30.26 33.05 -17.55
N GLN A 623 30.19 32.12 -16.60
CA GLN A 623 29.17 32.05 -15.57
C GLN A 623 29.79 32.40 -14.22
N ARG A 624 29.03 33.14 -13.39
CA ARG A 624 29.49 33.59 -12.08
C ARG A 624 28.89 32.72 -10.99
N PHE A 625 29.72 32.29 -10.05
CA PHE A 625 29.36 31.45 -8.92
C PHE A 625 30.01 31.99 -7.64
N ASP A 626 29.39 31.76 -6.49
CA ASP A 626 30.12 31.82 -5.23
C ASP A 626 30.88 30.48 -4.99
N ASP A 627 31.84 30.48 -4.06
CA ASP A 627 32.68 29.34 -3.72
C ASP A 627 32.22 28.70 -2.40
N PRO A 628 31.64 27.47 -2.43
CA PRO A 628 31.19 26.77 -1.23
C PRO A 628 32.25 26.67 -0.13
N TYR A 629 33.53 26.59 -0.51
CA TYR A 629 34.62 26.30 0.42
C TYR A 629 35.21 27.52 1.13
N ARG A 630 34.67 28.73 0.89
CA ARG A 630 35.10 29.94 1.61
C ARG A 630 34.28 30.20 2.89
N PHE A 631 33.20 29.46 3.11
CA PHE A 631 32.30 29.66 4.24
C PHE A 631 32.79 28.92 5.50
N LEU A 632 32.61 29.57 6.65
CA LEU A 632 32.85 28.96 7.97
C LEU A 632 31.80 27.86 8.26
N PRO A 633 32.06 26.96 9.23
CA PRO A 633 31.05 25.99 9.70
C PRO A 633 29.72 26.66 10.03
N SER A 634 28.63 26.14 9.47
CA SER A 634 27.27 26.59 9.78
C SER A 634 26.77 26.10 11.14
N LEU A 635 27.38 25.07 11.72
CA LEU A 635 27.09 24.59 13.07
C LEU A 635 28.09 25.14 14.09
N GLY A 636 27.59 25.60 15.24
CA GLY A 636 28.40 26.09 16.35
C GLY A 636 28.90 24.99 17.28
N GLU A 637 29.85 25.33 18.16
CA GLU A 637 30.39 24.38 19.15
C GLU A 637 29.34 23.84 20.13
N ILE A 638 28.33 24.66 20.47
CA ILE A 638 27.23 24.25 21.37
C ILE A 638 26.34 23.19 20.70
N ASP A 639 26.01 23.38 19.42
CA ASP A 639 25.17 22.43 18.68
C ASP A 639 25.87 21.07 18.60
N LEU A 640 27.16 21.08 18.23
CA LEU A 640 27.99 19.87 18.18
C LEU A 640 28.11 19.19 19.56
N HIS A 641 28.21 19.97 20.64
CA HIS A 641 28.23 19.44 22.00
C HIS A 641 26.90 18.76 22.38
N LEU A 642 25.76 19.42 22.12
CA LEU A 642 24.44 18.86 22.41
C LEU A 642 24.12 17.62 21.56
N ILE A 643 24.58 17.59 20.31
CA ILE A 643 24.50 16.40 19.45
C ILE A 643 25.30 15.25 20.07
N GLY A 644 26.55 15.48 20.49
CA GLY A 644 27.39 14.45 21.12
C GLY A 644 26.88 13.95 22.48
N GLU A 645 26.12 14.78 23.20
CA GLU A 645 25.42 14.38 24.43
C GLU A 645 24.07 13.70 24.16
N GLY A 646 23.55 13.78 22.93
CA GLY A 646 22.24 13.25 22.56
C GLY A 646 21.07 14.01 23.18
N ARG A 647 21.18 15.35 23.29
CA ARG A 647 20.20 16.22 23.99
C ARG A 647 19.81 17.46 23.20
N HIS A 648 20.01 17.45 21.88
CA HIS A 648 19.67 18.57 21.02
C HIS A 648 18.19 18.51 20.61
N GLU A 649 17.32 19.14 21.39
CA GLU A 649 15.85 19.08 21.23
C GLU A 649 15.31 19.67 19.92
N LYS A 650 16.10 20.51 19.21
CA LYS A 650 15.74 21.10 17.90
C LYS A 650 16.68 20.64 16.79
N LEU A 651 16.99 19.34 16.76
CA LEU A 651 18.01 18.76 15.87
C LEU A 651 17.81 19.11 14.38
N TRP A 652 16.56 19.21 13.93
CA TRP A 652 16.17 19.54 12.55
C TRP A 652 16.55 20.95 12.10
N THR A 653 16.92 21.83 13.02
CA THR A 653 17.36 23.21 12.70
C THR A 653 18.86 23.32 12.42
N VAL A 654 19.62 22.26 12.71
CA VAL A 654 21.09 22.24 12.58
C VAL A 654 21.59 21.09 11.70
N LEU A 655 20.91 19.94 11.69
CA LEU A 655 21.16 18.86 10.74
C LEU A 655 20.10 18.89 9.63
N GLY A 656 20.38 18.21 8.53
CA GLY A 656 19.55 18.21 7.33
C GLY A 656 19.98 19.30 6.33
N ALA A 657 19.03 19.77 5.52
CA ALA A 657 19.19 20.91 4.61
C ALA A 657 18.50 22.15 5.18
N ASN A 658 19.27 23.18 5.55
CA ASN A 658 18.78 24.41 6.16
C ASN A 658 19.16 25.64 5.33
N LEU A 659 18.20 26.53 5.09
CA LEU A 659 18.43 27.77 4.34
C LEU A 659 19.24 28.77 5.17
N HIS A 660 20.22 29.41 4.55
CA HIS A 660 20.99 30.51 5.16
C HIS A 660 21.11 31.69 4.22
N HIS A 661 21.10 32.89 4.82
CA HIS A 661 21.30 34.15 4.15
C HIS A 661 22.53 34.86 4.72
N TYR A 662 23.48 35.21 3.86
CA TYR A 662 24.71 35.93 4.23
C TYR A 662 24.83 37.25 3.48
N LYS A 663 25.17 38.32 4.21
CA LYS A 663 25.49 39.62 3.58
C LYS A 663 26.87 39.61 2.96
N SER A 664 27.00 40.17 1.76
CA SER A 664 28.28 40.26 1.05
C SER A 664 28.45 41.58 0.31
N VAL A 665 29.69 42.04 0.19
CA VAL A 665 30.01 43.30 -0.53
C VAL A 665 29.85 43.16 -2.04
N LEU A 666 29.69 41.92 -2.53
CA LEU A 666 29.47 41.58 -3.94
C LEU A 666 28.01 41.20 -4.23
N GLY A 667 27.09 41.49 -3.30
CA GLY A 667 25.68 41.09 -3.33
C GLY A 667 25.40 39.99 -2.30
N ASP A 668 24.23 40.06 -1.65
CA ASP A 668 23.81 39.08 -0.65
C ASP A 668 23.74 37.65 -1.24
N ILE A 669 23.92 36.66 -0.39
CA ILE A 669 24.08 35.25 -0.77
C ILE A 669 23.02 34.43 -0.04
N ASP A 670 22.18 33.78 -0.82
CA ASP A 670 21.26 32.75 -0.36
C ASP A 670 21.84 31.38 -0.71
N GLY A 671 21.54 30.38 0.11
CA GLY A 671 21.95 29.01 -0.15
C GLY A 671 21.53 28.07 0.96
N VAL A 672 22.04 26.85 0.89
CA VAL A 672 21.64 25.78 1.80
C VAL A 672 22.86 25.21 2.50
N SER A 673 22.79 25.14 3.83
CA SER A 673 23.68 24.30 4.63
C SER A 673 23.16 22.88 4.63
N PHE A 674 24.04 21.94 4.28
CA PHE A 674 23.80 20.52 4.39
C PHE A 674 24.64 19.99 5.55
N ALA A 675 24.02 19.27 6.48
CA ALA A 675 24.71 18.64 7.59
C ALA A 675 24.15 17.26 7.92
N VAL A 676 25.04 16.26 8.05
CA VAL A 676 24.65 14.86 8.27
C VAL A 676 25.57 14.15 9.24
N TRP A 677 25.00 13.33 10.12
CA TRP A 677 25.76 12.49 11.05
C TRP A 677 26.17 11.17 10.37
N ALA A 678 27.47 10.97 10.19
CA ALA A 678 28.05 9.78 9.56
C ALA A 678 29.48 9.55 10.12
N PRO A 679 29.60 9.18 11.41
CA PRO A 679 30.87 9.17 12.14
C PRO A 679 31.92 8.21 11.58
N ASN A 680 31.51 7.10 10.95
CA ASN A 680 32.42 6.11 10.39
C ASN A 680 32.73 6.32 8.90
N ALA A 681 32.12 7.33 8.27
CA ALA A 681 32.37 7.63 6.87
C ALA A 681 33.81 8.12 6.66
N GLN A 682 34.42 7.72 5.54
CA GLN A 682 35.73 8.24 5.12
C GLN A 682 35.59 9.59 4.43
N ALA A 683 34.48 9.80 3.72
CA ALA A 683 34.14 11.03 3.02
C ALA A 683 32.63 11.10 2.77
N VAL A 684 32.08 12.31 2.73
CA VAL A 684 30.66 12.56 2.38
C VAL A 684 30.60 13.66 1.34
N ARG A 685 29.66 13.57 0.41
CA ARG A 685 29.36 14.59 -0.60
C ARG A 685 27.88 14.87 -0.65
N VAL A 686 27.52 16.06 -1.13
CA VAL A 686 26.15 16.38 -1.50
C VAL A 686 26.02 16.31 -3.02
N LYS A 687 25.01 15.59 -3.51
CA LYS A 687 24.67 15.57 -4.93
C LYS A 687 23.20 15.87 -5.13
N GLY A 688 22.87 16.56 -6.22
CA GLY A 688 21.51 17.02 -6.50
C GLY A 688 21.40 17.75 -7.83
N ASP A 689 20.27 18.40 -8.05
CA ASP A 689 19.99 19.11 -9.30
C ASP A 689 21.05 20.18 -9.61
N PHE A 690 21.49 20.92 -8.59
CA PHE A 690 22.44 22.04 -8.67
C PHE A 690 23.89 21.63 -9.03
N ASN A 691 24.21 20.33 -9.04
CA ASN A 691 25.50 19.83 -9.52
C ASN A 691 25.37 18.66 -10.52
N ALA A 692 24.21 18.57 -11.20
CA ALA A 692 23.92 17.51 -12.16
C ALA A 692 24.17 16.09 -11.58
N TRP A 693 23.91 15.92 -10.28
CA TRP A 693 24.13 14.69 -9.52
C TRP A 693 25.58 14.20 -9.46
N ASP A 694 26.57 15.10 -9.67
CA ASP A 694 28.00 14.83 -9.45
C ASP A 694 28.48 15.41 -8.11
N GLY A 695 28.56 14.55 -7.09
CA GLY A 695 28.98 14.95 -5.74
C GLY A 695 30.43 15.38 -5.61
N ARG A 696 31.31 15.09 -6.59
CA ARG A 696 32.76 15.36 -6.45
C ARG A 696 33.08 16.84 -6.25
N ILE A 697 32.27 17.74 -6.82
CA ILE A 697 32.46 19.19 -6.69
C ILE A 697 31.91 19.76 -5.37
N HIS A 698 31.12 18.99 -4.62
CA HIS A 698 30.50 19.37 -3.35
C HIS A 698 30.80 18.34 -2.26
N ALA A 699 32.09 18.11 -1.99
CA ALA A 699 32.56 17.31 -0.88
C ALA A 699 32.41 18.06 0.45
N MET A 700 31.93 17.36 1.48
CA MET A 700 31.68 17.94 2.80
C MET A 700 32.93 17.88 3.68
N ARG A 701 33.04 18.78 4.67
CA ARG A 701 34.07 18.67 5.73
C ARG A 701 33.54 17.88 6.91
N SER A 702 34.41 17.08 7.51
CA SER A 702 34.17 16.51 8.83
C SER A 702 34.40 17.57 9.92
N LEU A 703 33.44 17.72 10.83
CA LEU A 703 33.53 18.59 12.02
C LEU A 703 34.14 17.83 13.21
N GLY A 704 35.20 17.06 12.94
CA GLY A 704 36.02 16.38 13.94
C GLY A 704 35.30 15.26 14.69
N GLY A 705 35.51 15.21 16.01
CA GLY A 705 35.04 14.11 16.87
C GLY A 705 33.52 14.00 17.04
N SER A 706 32.75 14.96 16.52
CA SER A 706 31.28 14.92 16.51
C SER A 706 30.71 13.87 15.54
N GLY A 707 31.48 13.49 14.51
CA GLY A 707 31.00 12.64 13.41
C GLY A 707 30.03 13.32 12.45
N VAL A 708 29.83 14.64 12.59
CA VAL A 708 28.98 15.45 11.69
C VAL A 708 29.81 15.91 10.48
N TRP A 709 29.21 15.79 9.30
CA TRP A 709 29.72 16.30 8.04
C TRP A 709 28.91 17.51 7.62
N GLU A 710 29.55 18.55 7.12
CA GLU A 710 28.88 19.80 6.78
C GLU A 710 29.43 20.45 5.50
N LEU A 711 28.55 21.12 4.75
CA LEU A 711 28.89 22.02 3.64
C LEU A 711 27.76 23.03 3.40
N PHE A 712 28.11 24.31 3.31
CA PHE A 712 27.22 25.34 2.78
C PHE A 712 27.39 25.46 1.26
N ILE A 713 26.31 25.36 0.50
CA ILE A 713 26.30 25.50 -0.95
C ILE A 713 25.48 26.74 -1.32
N PRO A 714 26.12 27.80 -1.83
CA PRO A 714 25.46 29.00 -2.35
C PRO A 714 24.54 28.67 -3.54
N ASP A 715 23.54 29.52 -3.76
CA ASP A 715 22.65 29.51 -4.91
C ASP A 715 21.78 28.23 -5.05
N VAL A 716 21.72 27.39 -4.01
CA VAL A 716 20.75 26.29 -3.92
C VAL A 716 19.41 26.84 -3.48
N GLU A 717 18.38 26.63 -4.30
CA GLU A 717 17.03 27.12 -4.07
C GLU A 717 16.12 26.07 -3.38
N PRO A 718 15.10 26.51 -2.61
CA PRO A 718 14.03 25.63 -2.15
C PRO A 718 13.42 24.81 -3.29
N GLY A 719 13.10 23.56 -3.01
CA GLY A 719 12.59 22.59 -3.98
C GLY A 719 13.66 21.80 -4.73
N ALA A 720 14.94 22.17 -4.63
CA ALA A 720 16.05 21.40 -5.17
C ALA A 720 16.11 19.99 -4.57
N ARG A 721 16.32 18.99 -5.42
CA ARG A 721 16.47 17.58 -4.99
C ARG A 721 17.92 17.27 -4.68
N TYR A 722 18.15 16.49 -3.63
CA TYR A 722 19.49 16.09 -3.23
C TYR A 722 19.53 14.73 -2.53
N LYS A 723 20.75 14.18 -2.43
CA LYS A 723 21.13 13.03 -1.61
C LYS A 723 22.55 13.25 -1.05
N TYR A 724 22.87 12.50 0.00
CA TYR A 724 24.25 12.32 0.43
C TYR A 724 24.89 11.15 -0.31
N GLU A 725 26.07 11.35 -0.87
CA GLU A 725 26.92 10.26 -1.36
C GLU A 725 27.97 10.00 -0.27
N ILE A 726 27.94 8.81 0.34
CA ILE A 726 28.74 8.47 1.53
C ILE A 726 29.74 7.36 1.20
N LEU A 727 31.02 7.60 1.45
CA LEU A 727 32.07 6.57 1.38
C LEU A 727 32.17 5.89 2.73
N GLY A 728 31.64 4.67 2.82
CA GLY A 728 31.67 3.91 4.05
C GLY A 728 33.09 3.50 4.46
N SER A 729 33.24 3.06 5.71
CA SER A 729 34.51 2.50 6.21
C SER A 729 34.99 1.29 5.41
N ASP A 730 34.09 0.63 4.68
CA ASP A 730 34.34 -0.48 3.77
C ASP A 730 34.85 -0.06 2.38
N GLY A 731 34.96 1.24 2.11
CA GLY A 731 35.48 1.77 0.85
C GLY A 731 34.45 1.82 -0.29
N ILE A 732 33.16 1.65 0.00
CA ILE A 732 32.07 1.67 -0.98
C ILE A 732 31.29 3.00 -0.88
N TRP A 733 31.05 3.64 -2.02
CA TRP A 733 30.17 4.81 -2.14
C TRP A 733 28.70 4.38 -2.18
N ARG A 734 27.86 5.05 -1.39
CA ARG A 734 26.41 4.79 -1.30
C ARG A 734 25.62 6.08 -1.37
N ASP A 735 24.48 6.03 -2.02
CA ASP A 735 23.53 7.13 -2.06
C ASP A 735 22.53 6.99 -0.93
N LYS A 736 22.43 8.03 -0.11
CA LYS A 736 21.54 8.09 1.05
C LYS A 736 20.60 9.28 0.95
N ALA A 737 19.31 9.04 1.17
CA ALA A 737 18.38 10.09 1.53
C ALA A 737 18.80 10.73 2.86
N ASP A 738 18.46 12.00 3.04
CA ASP A 738 18.72 12.72 4.27
C ASP A 738 17.85 12.17 5.42
N PRO A 739 18.45 11.69 6.53
CA PRO A 739 17.68 11.26 7.70
C PRO A 739 16.76 12.36 8.27
N LEU A 740 17.15 13.63 8.10
CA LEU A 740 16.37 14.81 8.51
C LEU A 740 15.76 15.55 7.30
N ALA A 741 15.47 14.84 6.21
CA ALA A 741 14.70 15.41 5.11
C ALA A 741 13.38 16.00 5.62
N GLN A 742 13.12 17.28 5.30
CA GLN A 742 11.86 17.96 5.62
C GLN A 742 10.81 17.81 4.50
N ALA A 743 11.24 17.42 3.31
CA ALA A 743 10.40 16.91 2.22
C ALA A 743 11.18 15.92 1.36
N THR A 744 10.44 15.18 0.55
CA THR A 744 10.92 14.08 -0.29
C THR A 744 10.37 14.19 -1.71
N GLU A 745 10.97 13.44 -2.64
CA GLU A 745 10.29 13.12 -3.89
C GLU A 745 9.15 12.12 -3.65
N VAL A 746 8.14 12.14 -4.51
CA VAL A 746 7.03 11.18 -4.43
C VAL A 746 7.55 9.76 -4.69
N PRO A 747 7.26 8.77 -3.81
CA PRO A 747 7.65 7.38 -4.02
C PRO A 747 7.18 6.85 -5.39
N PRO A 748 7.96 5.98 -6.08
CA PRO A 748 9.14 5.26 -5.57
C PRO A 748 10.47 6.04 -5.70
N LEU A 749 10.43 7.34 -6.00
CA LEU A 749 11.64 8.18 -5.96
C LEU A 749 12.10 8.37 -4.51
N THR A 750 13.38 8.67 -4.33
CA THR A 750 14.06 8.57 -3.03
C THR A 750 14.95 9.78 -2.71
N GLY A 751 14.93 10.83 -3.54
CA GLY A 751 15.63 12.07 -3.25
C GLY A 751 14.95 12.85 -2.12
N SER A 752 15.77 13.50 -1.30
CA SER A 752 15.31 14.52 -0.35
C SER A 752 15.12 15.85 -1.10
N ARG A 753 14.25 16.73 -0.59
CA ARG A 753 14.03 18.06 -1.16
C ARG A 753 14.31 19.13 -0.12
N VAL A 754 14.99 20.20 -0.55
CA VAL A 754 15.16 21.41 0.26
C VAL A 754 13.79 22.07 0.42
N VAL A 755 13.44 22.48 1.63
CA VAL A 755 12.15 23.11 1.94
C VAL A 755 12.38 24.50 2.50
N GLU A 756 11.56 25.44 2.04
CA GLU A 756 11.28 26.67 2.77
C GLU A 756 9.82 26.62 3.18
N SER A 757 9.55 26.65 4.49
CA SER A 757 8.18 26.82 4.97
C SER A 757 7.87 28.30 5.03
N THR A 758 6.74 28.70 4.44
CA THR A 758 6.21 30.07 4.54
C THR A 758 4.83 30.08 5.20
N TYR A 759 4.39 28.94 5.72
CA TYR A 759 3.08 28.77 6.33
C TYR A 759 2.98 29.53 7.65
N VAL A 760 1.84 30.21 7.84
CA VAL A 760 1.51 30.91 9.08
C VAL A 760 0.19 30.34 9.58
N PHE A 761 0.25 29.60 10.68
CA PHE A 761 -0.92 29.01 11.34
C PHE A 761 -1.92 30.08 11.83
N GLN A 762 -3.20 29.72 11.83
CA GLN A 762 -4.30 30.56 12.32
C GLN A 762 -5.03 29.90 13.51
N ASP A 763 -4.35 29.05 14.25
CA ASP A 763 -4.88 28.20 15.33
C ASP A 763 -4.46 28.66 16.74
N ALA A 764 -4.01 29.90 16.90
CA ALA A 764 -3.48 30.39 18.19
C ALA A 764 -4.45 30.20 19.37
N GLU A 765 -5.77 30.37 19.15
CA GLU A 765 -6.80 30.14 20.16
C GLU A 765 -6.88 28.65 20.57
N TRP A 766 -6.76 27.73 19.61
CA TRP A 766 -6.69 26.29 19.89
C TRP A 766 -5.45 25.94 20.71
N MET A 767 -4.29 26.46 20.31
CA MET A 767 -3.02 26.17 20.99
C MET A 767 -2.99 26.69 22.43
N GLU A 768 -3.57 27.86 22.70
CA GLU A 768 -3.72 28.41 24.05
C GLU A 768 -4.70 27.55 24.89
N ALA A 769 -5.85 27.18 24.32
CA ALA A 769 -6.84 26.36 24.99
C ALA A 769 -6.32 24.96 25.32
N ARG A 770 -5.60 24.33 24.39
CA ARG A 770 -4.97 23.01 24.58
C ARG A 770 -4.02 23.04 25.77
N ALA A 771 -3.11 24.00 25.83
CA ALA A 771 -2.12 24.11 26.91
C ALA A 771 -2.75 24.30 28.30
N ALA A 772 -3.96 24.84 28.38
CA ALA A 772 -4.69 25.09 29.62
C ALA A 772 -5.64 23.94 30.03
N ARG A 773 -5.83 22.93 29.19
CA ARG A 773 -6.79 21.83 29.40
C ARG A 773 -6.08 20.55 29.84
N ASP A 774 -6.77 19.74 30.63
CA ASP A 774 -6.38 18.34 30.86
C ASP A 774 -7.03 17.45 29.78
N PRO A 775 -6.26 16.92 28.81
CA PRO A 775 -6.80 16.08 27.76
C PRO A 775 -7.25 14.69 28.26
N HIS A 776 -6.73 14.21 29.40
CA HIS A 776 -6.98 12.85 29.89
C HIS A 776 -8.38 12.68 30.50
N ASN A 777 -8.95 13.76 31.03
CA ASN A 777 -10.29 13.78 31.64
C ASN A 777 -11.28 14.62 30.81
N ALA A 778 -10.86 15.17 29.68
CA ALA A 778 -11.75 15.79 28.70
C ALA A 778 -12.50 14.75 27.83
N PRO A 779 -13.58 15.14 27.12
CA PRO A 779 -14.16 14.31 26.07
C PRO A 779 -13.12 14.05 24.98
N MET A 780 -12.86 12.77 24.70
CA MET A 780 -12.02 12.31 23.60
C MET A 780 -12.71 11.15 22.87
N SER A 781 -13.32 11.48 21.75
CA SER A 781 -13.79 10.54 20.72
C SER A 781 -13.00 10.78 19.44
N VAL A 782 -12.31 9.73 18.99
CA VAL A 782 -11.28 9.74 17.95
C VAL A 782 -11.79 9.02 16.70
N TYR A 783 -11.61 9.66 15.55
CA TYR A 783 -11.81 9.05 14.23
C TYR A 783 -10.45 8.71 13.63
N GLU A 784 -10.10 7.41 13.58
CA GLU A 784 -8.82 6.96 13.02
C GLU A 784 -8.91 6.88 11.48
N VAL A 785 -7.91 7.43 10.78
CA VAL A 785 -7.95 7.67 9.33
C VAL A 785 -6.62 7.33 8.67
N HIS A 786 -6.68 6.50 7.62
CA HIS A 786 -5.62 6.40 6.62
C HIS A 786 -5.86 7.40 5.50
N LEU A 787 -5.05 8.47 5.43
CA LEU A 787 -5.25 9.58 4.48
C LEU A 787 -5.34 9.11 3.02
N GLY A 788 -4.50 8.15 2.63
CA GLY A 788 -4.44 7.68 1.24
C GLY A 788 -5.65 6.89 0.76
N SER A 789 -6.51 6.42 1.67
CA SER A 789 -7.63 5.53 1.34
C SER A 789 -8.97 5.95 1.95
N TRP A 790 -9.00 7.03 2.74
CA TRP A 790 -10.27 7.62 3.18
C TRP A 790 -11.14 8.01 1.99
N ARG A 791 -10.58 8.83 1.08
CA ARG A 791 -11.12 9.15 -0.24
C ARG A 791 -9.97 9.20 -1.24
N LEU A 792 -10.00 8.31 -2.22
CA LEU A 792 -8.93 8.20 -3.21
C LEU A 792 -8.76 9.48 -4.03
N GLY A 793 -7.50 9.83 -4.31
CA GLY A 793 -7.14 10.92 -5.20
C GLY A 793 -7.16 12.32 -4.59
N LEU A 794 -7.26 12.45 -3.27
CA LEU A 794 -7.20 13.75 -2.59
C LEU A 794 -5.78 14.15 -2.20
N ASP A 795 -5.45 15.43 -2.37
CA ASP A 795 -4.27 16.07 -1.76
C ASP A 795 -4.58 16.59 -0.35
N TYR A 796 -3.56 17.05 0.39
CA TYR A 796 -3.75 17.58 1.75
C TYR A 796 -4.73 18.76 1.82
N ARG A 797 -4.77 19.63 0.81
CA ARG A 797 -5.66 20.80 0.80
C ARG A 797 -7.11 20.41 0.60
N GLN A 798 -7.37 19.46 -0.30
CA GLN A 798 -8.70 18.92 -0.54
C GLN A 798 -9.19 18.14 0.68
N MET A 799 -8.30 17.39 1.35
CA MET A 799 -8.62 16.74 2.62
C MET A 799 -8.92 17.77 3.72
N ALA A 800 -8.20 18.88 3.78
CA ALA A 800 -8.42 19.93 4.77
C ALA A 800 -9.85 20.48 4.76
N ASP A 801 -10.47 20.55 3.58
CA ASP A 801 -11.88 20.95 3.45
C ASP A 801 -12.81 19.78 3.75
N GLN A 802 -12.66 18.65 3.03
CA GLN A 802 -13.62 17.55 3.08
C GLN A 802 -13.60 16.78 4.41
N LEU A 803 -12.40 16.48 4.94
CA LEU A 803 -12.25 15.71 6.17
C LEU A 803 -12.66 16.55 7.38
N ALA A 804 -12.25 17.82 7.43
CA ALA A 804 -12.66 18.71 8.52
C ALA A 804 -14.18 18.89 8.57
N GLU A 805 -14.83 19.07 7.42
CA GLU A 805 -16.30 19.11 7.35
C GLU A 805 -16.93 17.82 7.85
N TYR A 806 -16.44 16.66 7.38
CA TYR A 806 -17.00 15.36 7.73
C TYR A 806 -16.85 15.02 9.22
N VAL A 807 -15.64 15.19 9.77
CA VAL A 807 -15.32 14.89 11.17
C VAL A 807 -16.11 15.80 12.11
N LYS A 808 -16.20 17.10 11.77
CA LYS A 808 -17.02 18.06 12.51
C LYS A 808 -18.51 17.71 12.45
N TRP A 809 -19.01 17.33 11.27
CA TRP A 809 -20.41 16.92 11.11
C TRP A 809 -20.74 15.66 11.91
N GLN A 810 -19.85 14.67 11.95
CA GLN A 810 -19.96 13.47 12.78
C GLN A 810 -19.75 13.76 14.28
N GLY A 811 -19.25 14.93 14.65
CA GLY A 811 -19.12 15.37 16.04
C GLY A 811 -17.95 14.76 16.81
N PHE A 812 -17.00 14.11 16.13
CA PHE A 812 -15.76 13.66 16.77
C PHE A 812 -14.99 14.85 17.35
N THR A 813 -14.13 14.57 18.32
CA THR A 813 -13.28 15.59 18.97
C THR A 813 -11.86 15.61 18.40
N HIS A 814 -11.41 14.47 17.88
CA HIS A 814 -10.07 14.27 17.36
C HIS A 814 -10.11 13.41 16.11
N VAL A 815 -9.10 13.59 15.25
CA VAL A 815 -8.73 12.63 14.22
C VAL A 815 -7.37 12.02 14.60
N GLU A 816 -7.21 10.71 14.39
CA GLU A 816 -5.92 10.03 14.51
C GLU A 816 -5.48 9.62 13.12
N PHE A 817 -4.36 10.17 12.65
CA PHE A 817 -3.78 9.79 11.37
C PHE A 817 -2.85 8.60 11.56
N MET A 818 -3.10 7.54 10.78
CA MET A 818 -2.07 6.52 10.52
C MET A 818 -0.79 7.20 9.99
N PRO A 819 0.39 6.55 10.06
CA PRO A 819 1.66 7.27 9.93
C PRO A 819 1.78 8.09 8.63
N VAL A 820 1.94 9.41 8.78
CA VAL A 820 2.06 10.35 7.65
C VAL A 820 3.50 10.64 7.27
N ALA A 821 4.49 10.21 8.06
CA ALA A 821 5.89 10.36 7.71
C ALA A 821 6.22 9.58 6.43
N GLU A 822 7.19 10.04 5.65
CA GLU A 822 7.46 9.43 4.34
C GLU A 822 7.90 7.97 4.46
N HIS A 823 7.24 7.14 3.66
CA HIS A 823 7.42 5.70 3.60
C HIS A 823 7.37 5.25 2.13
N PRO A 824 8.22 4.31 1.69
CA PRO A 824 8.36 3.99 0.28
C PRO A 824 7.21 3.13 -0.25
N PHE A 825 6.61 2.29 0.60
CA PHE A 825 5.61 1.31 0.20
C PHE A 825 4.24 1.61 0.81
N GLY A 826 3.23 1.92 -0.02
CA GLY A 826 1.87 2.25 0.44
C GLY A 826 1.18 1.11 1.19
N GLY A 827 1.46 -0.14 0.81
CA GLY A 827 0.92 -1.32 1.50
C GLY A 827 1.49 -1.57 2.91
N SER A 828 2.48 -0.78 3.35
CA SER A 828 2.89 -0.75 4.78
C SER A 828 1.96 0.10 5.65
N TRP A 829 1.00 0.81 5.02
CA TRP A 829 0.07 1.75 5.64
C TRP A 829 0.73 2.92 6.38
N GLY A 830 2.04 3.11 6.15
CA GLY A 830 2.86 4.12 6.82
C GLY A 830 3.85 3.56 7.84
N TYR A 831 3.70 2.32 8.31
CA TYR A 831 4.50 1.78 9.41
C TYR A 831 5.96 1.43 9.06
N GLN A 832 6.36 1.53 7.79
CA GLN A 832 7.75 1.35 7.37
C GLN A 832 8.36 2.68 6.88
N ILE A 833 8.63 3.58 7.83
CA ILE A 833 9.10 4.95 7.58
C ILE A 833 10.57 4.98 7.17
N THR A 834 10.90 5.80 6.16
CA THR A 834 12.28 6.08 5.74
C THR A 834 12.69 7.54 5.92
N SER A 835 11.77 8.50 5.90
CA SER A 835 12.07 9.92 6.20
C SER A 835 11.18 10.46 7.31
N TYR A 836 11.68 10.36 8.54
CA TYR A 836 10.93 10.64 9.77
C TYR A 836 10.51 12.10 9.94
N PHE A 837 11.21 13.04 9.30
CA PHE A 837 10.99 14.48 9.42
C PHE A 837 10.20 15.08 8.24
N ALA A 838 9.68 14.25 7.32
CA ALA A 838 8.91 14.71 6.18
C ALA A 838 7.52 14.08 6.19
N PRO A 839 6.43 14.86 6.09
CA PRO A 839 5.14 14.30 5.70
C PRO A 839 5.24 13.74 4.29
N THR A 840 4.53 12.64 4.01
CA THR A 840 4.63 11.93 2.73
C THR A 840 4.28 12.86 1.58
N ALA A 841 5.12 12.85 0.54
CA ALA A 841 4.96 13.69 -0.64
C ALA A 841 3.78 13.25 -1.53
N ARG A 842 3.17 12.08 -1.25
CA ARG A 842 2.00 11.56 -1.98
C ARG A 842 0.85 12.57 -2.07
N PHE A 843 0.68 13.41 -1.05
CA PHE A 843 -0.47 14.33 -0.94
C PHE A 843 -0.09 15.81 -1.03
N GLY A 844 1.17 16.16 -1.29
CA GLY A 844 1.59 17.55 -1.52
C GLY A 844 2.81 18.01 -0.71
N HIS A 845 2.96 19.32 -0.58
CA HIS A 845 4.07 19.97 0.12
C HIS A 845 3.84 19.90 1.65
N PRO A 846 4.90 19.95 2.50
CA PRO A 846 4.72 20.00 3.95
C PRO A 846 3.80 21.13 4.46
N ASP A 847 3.84 22.31 3.81
CA ASP A 847 2.92 23.42 4.14
C ASP A 847 1.44 23.10 3.83
N ASP A 848 1.17 22.16 2.93
CA ASP A 848 -0.20 21.68 2.67
C ASP A 848 -0.69 20.76 3.81
N PHE A 849 0.22 20.00 4.42
CA PHE A 849 -0.10 19.24 5.65
C PHE A 849 -0.31 20.17 6.86
N ARG A 850 0.49 21.24 7.00
CA ARG A 850 0.22 22.30 7.99
C ARG A 850 -1.16 22.93 7.80
N TYR A 851 -1.55 23.17 6.55
CA TYR A 851 -2.89 23.67 6.22
C TYR A 851 -4.02 22.72 6.64
N LEU A 852 -3.84 21.40 6.45
CA LEU A 852 -4.78 20.38 6.95
C LEU A 852 -4.94 20.45 8.48
N VAL A 853 -3.84 20.46 9.22
CA VAL A 853 -3.87 20.53 10.68
C VAL A 853 -4.52 21.84 11.17
N ASP A 854 -4.12 22.98 10.60
CA ASP A 854 -4.69 24.29 10.94
C ASP A 854 -6.20 24.35 10.68
N LYS A 855 -6.69 23.73 9.59
CA LYS A 855 -8.13 23.64 9.30
C LYS A 855 -8.89 22.77 10.29
N LEU A 856 -8.29 21.69 10.77
CA LEU A 856 -8.87 20.86 11.82
C LEU A 856 -8.93 21.62 13.15
N HIS A 857 -7.87 22.35 13.53
CA HIS A 857 -7.88 23.18 14.74
C HIS A 857 -8.92 24.31 14.67
N GLN A 858 -9.03 25.01 13.53
CA GLN A 858 -10.09 26.00 13.30
C GLN A 858 -11.50 25.39 13.35
N ALA A 859 -11.63 24.10 13.05
CA ALA A 859 -12.87 23.35 13.19
C ALA A 859 -13.14 22.86 14.62
N GLY A 860 -12.18 23.01 15.54
CA GLY A 860 -12.24 22.53 16.92
C GLY A 860 -11.93 21.04 17.06
N ILE A 861 -11.15 20.48 16.13
CA ILE A 861 -10.79 19.06 16.06
C ILE A 861 -9.29 18.92 16.34
N GLY A 862 -8.92 18.09 17.32
CA GLY A 862 -7.53 17.80 17.60
C GLY A 862 -6.93 16.76 16.67
N VAL A 863 -5.62 16.80 16.47
CA VAL A 863 -4.90 15.89 15.57
C VAL A 863 -3.92 15.01 16.35
N ILE A 864 -4.14 13.71 16.29
CA ILE A 864 -3.22 12.69 16.81
C ILE A 864 -2.49 12.06 15.62
N LEU A 865 -1.21 11.75 15.77
CA LEU A 865 -0.41 11.10 14.74
C LEU A 865 0.19 9.80 15.24
N ASP A 866 0.04 8.74 14.45
CA ASP A 866 0.79 7.51 14.64
C ASP A 866 2.27 7.73 14.38
N TRP A 867 3.05 7.54 15.42
CA TRP A 867 4.49 7.71 15.45
C TRP A 867 5.17 6.37 15.65
N VAL A 868 6.13 6.05 14.77
CA VAL A 868 6.71 4.69 14.67
C VAL A 868 8.19 4.70 15.06
N PRO A 869 8.54 4.80 16.36
CA PRO A 869 9.92 4.75 16.83
C PRO A 869 10.46 3.32 17.00
N GLY A 870 9.64 2.29 16.77
CA GLY A 870 9.97 0.90 17.10
C GLY A 870 10.96 0.24 16.13
N HIS A 871 10.88 0.58 14.84
CA HIS A 871 11.66 -0.05 13.78
C HIS A 871 11.69 0.79 12.50
N PHE A 872 12.54 0.42 11.55
CA PHE A 872 12.61 1.01 10.20
C PHE A 872 12.97 -0.05 9.15
N PRO A 873 12.64 0.13 7.85
CA PRO A 873 12.86 -0.90 6.83
C PRO A 873 14.34 -1.00 6.41
N LYS A 874 14.67 -2.08 5.69
CA LYS A 874 16.05 -2.41 5.26
C LYS A 874 16.49 -1.70 3.97
N ASP A 875 15.73 -0.70 3.50
CA ASP A 875 16.04 0.10 2.32
C ASP A 875 17.45 0.68 2.37
N GLU A 876 18.32 0.21 1.46
CA GLU A 876 19.74 0.57 1.44
C GLU A 876 19.99 2.06 1.20
N TRP A 877 19.03 2.77 0.61
CA TRP A 877 19.10 4.20 0.35
C TRP A 877 18.65 5.07 1.54
N ALA A 878 18.13 4.46 2.62
CA ALA A 878 17.65 5.14 3.83
C ALA A 878 18.60 4.88 5.03
N LEU A 879 18.07 4.61 6.22
CA LEU A 879 18.86 4.55 7.47
C LEU A 879 19.73 3.28 7.63
N ALA A 880 19.42 2.19 6.92
CA ALA A 880 20.11 0.91 7.08
C ALA A 880 21.61 1.02 6.74
N LYS A 881 22.50 0.61 7.66
CA LYS A 881 23.96 0.70 7.51
C LYS A 881 24.44 2.05 6.98
N PHE A 882 23.92 3.13 7.55
CA PHE A 882 23.95 4.47 6.96
C PHE A 882 25.34 4.92 6.47
N ASP A 883 26.38 4.70 7.28
CA ASP A 883 27.76 5.08 6.97
C ASP A 883 28.69 3.87 6.67
N GLY A 884 28.10 2.75 6.27
CA GLY A 884 28.79 1.49 5.97
C GLY A 884 28.88 0.50 7.13
N GLN A 885 28.46 0.91 8.34
CA GLN A 885 28.30 0.05 9.51
C GLN A 885 26.91 0.21 10.11
N THR A 886 26.53 -0.65 11.05
CA THR A 886 25.28 -0.49 11.82
C THR A 886 25.35 0.81 12.62
N LEU A 887 24.49 1.78 12.28
CA LEU A 887 24.56 3.14 12.82
C LEU A 887 23.30 3.49 13.60
N TYR A 888 22.16 3.48 12.92
CA TYR A 888 20.83 3.71 13.51
C TYR A 888 20.29 2.44 14.14
N GLU A 889 20.57 1.29 13.52
CA GLU A 889 20.25 -0.04 14.01
C GLU A 889 21.28 -0.55 15.02
N HIS A 890 20.83 -1.38 15.97
CA HIS A 890 21.71 -2.01 16.94
C HIS A 890 22.64 -3.06 16.26
N GLY A 891 23.94 -3.02 16.58
CA GLY A 891 24.95 -3.85 15.90
C GLY A 891 24.88 -5.36 16.20
N ASP A 892 24.26 -5.77 17.31
CA ASP A 892 23.90 -7.17 17.57
C ASP A 892 22.58 -7.52 16.84
N PRO A 893 22.57 -8.43 15.85
CA PRO A 893 21.36 -8.81 15.11
C PRO A 893 20.24 -9.39 16.01
N LEU A 894 20.60 -10.01 17.14
CA LEU A 894 19.61 -10.53 18.10
C LEU A 894 18.85 -9.42 18.82
N ARG A 895 19.31 -8.16 18.71
CA ARG A 895 18.63 -6.97 19.23
C ARG A 895 18.18 -6.04 18.11
N GLY A 896 18.93 -5.96 17.01
CA GLY A 896 18.79 -4.98 15.95
C GLY A 896 17.87 -5.38 14.79
N GLU A 897 17.27 -6.57 14.79
CA GLU A 897 16.33 -6.99 13.74
C GLU A 897 14.99 -7.48 14.32
N GLN A 898 13.88 -7.12 13.68
CA GLN A 898 12.59 -7.76 13.93
C GLN A 898 12.42 -8.87 12.86
N PRO A 899 12.48 -10.16 13.25
CA PRO A 899 12.52 -11.27 12.31
C PRO A 899 11.21 -11.49 11.52
N ASP A 900 10.05 -11.39 12.17
CA ASP A 900 8.74 -11.59 11.55
C ASP A 900 8.37 -10.46 10.58
N TRP A 901 8.87 -9.24 10.80
CA TRP A 901 8.59 -8.08 9.96
C TRP A 901 9.66 -7.82 8.89
N GLY A 902 10.85 -8.42 9.06
CA GLY A 902 11.98 -8.19 8.16
C GLY A 902 12.59 -6.78 8.27
N THR A 903 12.39 -6.09 9.40
CA THR A 903 12.80 -4.70 9.64
C THR A 903 13.98 -4.60 10.63
N LEU A 904 14.55 -3.40 10.77
CA LEU A 904 15.64 -3.10 11.70
C LEU A 904 15.11 -2.34 12.92
N ILE A 905 15.69 -2.60 14.09
CA ILE A 905 15.34 -1.97 15.37
C ILE A 905 16.40 -0.94 15.71
N PHE A 906 15.95 0.26 16.11
CA PHE A 906 16.82 1.36 16.52
C PHE A 906 17.71 0.98 17.73
N ASP A 907 18.95 1.47 17.73
CA ASP A 907 19.83 1.42 18.90
C ASP A 907 19.48 2.53 19.90
N TYR A 908 18.46 2.31 20.72
CA TYR A 908 18.01 3.26 21.76
C TYR A 908 19.11 3.63 22.78
N GLY A 909 20.14 2.77 22.91
CA GLY A 909 21.27 3.02 23.80
C GLY A 909 22.20 4.11 23.27
N ARG A 910 22.29 4.25 21.94
CA ARG A 910 23.13 5.23 21.28
C ARG A 910 22.55 6.63 21.38
N ARG A 911 23.37 7.58 21.84
CA ARG A 911 22.94 8.93 22.21
C ARG A 911 22.33 9.69 21.04
N GLU A 912 22.99 9.65 19.88
CA GLU A 912 22.58 10.37 18.69
C GLU A 912 21.32 9.76 18.06
N VAL A 913 21.16 8.43 18.10
CA VAL A 913 19.95 7.72 17.64
C VAL A 913 18.76 8.05 18.55
N ARG A 914 18.97 8.01 19.87
CA ARG A 914 17.95 8.44 20.83
C ARG A 914 17.55 9.89 20.60
N ASN A 915 18.52 10.77 20.39
CA ASN A 915 18.26 12.19 20.12
C ASN A 915 17.52 12.41 18.79
N PHE A 916 17.82 11.63 17.75
CA PHE A 916 17.08 11.64 16.48
C PHE A 916 15.59 11.37 16.71
N LEU A 917 15.26 10.32 17.48
CA LEU A 917 13.87 9.96 17.77
C LEU A 917 13.18 10.95 18.73
N VAL A 918 13.84 11.38 19.80
CA VAL A 918 13.28 12.38 20.74
C VAL A 918 13.01 13.69 20.01
N ALA A 919 13.97 14.19 19.23
CA ALA A 919 13.78 15.38 18.42
C ALA A 919 12.67 15.18 17.37
N ASN A 920 12.53 13.98 16.80
CA ASN A 920 11.46 13.70 15.84
C ASN A 920 10.06 13.82 16.45
N ALA A 921 9.84 13.31 17.67
CA ALA A 921 8.57 13.48 18.36
C ALA A 921 8.26 14.98 18.58
N ILE A 922 9.24 15.76 19.05
CA ILE A 922 9.05 17.21 19.26
C ILE A 922 8.83 17.95 17.95
N TYR A 923 9.49 17.53 16.87
CA TYR A 923 9.33 18.14 15.55
C TYR A 923 7.87 18.11 15.08
N TRP A 924 7.19 16.97 15.18
CA TRP A 924 5.78 16.88 14.81
C TRP A 924 4.88 17.75 15.70
N LEU A 925 5.13 17.77 17.01
CA LEU A 925 4.35 18.55 17.97
C LEU A 925 4.54 20.07 17.81
N GLU A 926 5.74 20.53 17.41
CA GLU A 926 6.07 21.96 17.29
C GLU A 926 5.95 22.52 15.87
N GLU A 927 6.45 21.82 14.85
CA GLU A 927 6.50 22.35 13.47
C GLU A 927 5.20 22.13 12.70
N PHE A 928 4.38 21.17 13.15
CA PHE A 928 3.08 20.82 12.56
C PHE A 928 1.92 20.96 13.54
N HIS A 929 2.16 21.43 14.77
CA HIS A 929 1.15 21.66 15.81
C HIS A 929 0.35 20.41 16.23
N ILE A 930 0.84 19.20 15.98
CA ILE A 930 0.16 17.95 16.35
C ILE A 930 -0.17 17.92 17.86
N ASP A 931 -1.37 17.45 18.21
CA ASP A 931 -1.90 17.46 19.60
C ASP A 931 -1.61 16.17 20.37
N GLY A 932 -1.20 15.11 19.69
CA GLY A 932 -0.79 13.88 20.35
C GLY A 932 -0.08 12.90 19.45
N LEU A 933 0.67 11.98 20.05
CA LEU A 933 1.36 10.91 19.34
C LEU A 933 0.90 9.56 19.87
N ARG A 934 0.54 8.64 18.96
CA ARG A 934 0.24 7.25 19.28
C ARG A 934 1.41 6.36 18.85
N VAL A 935 1.90 5.51 19.74
CA VAL A 935 2.99 4.57 19.47
C VAL A 935 2.42 3.17 19.35
N ASP A 936 2.56 2.61 18.15
CA ASP A 936 2.22 1.22 17.83
C ASP A 936 3.21 0.22 18.42
N ALA A 937 2.73 -0.98 18.73
CA ALA A 937 3.50 -2.15 19.09
C ALA A 937 4.58 -1.88 20.13
N VAL A 938 4.25 -1.15 21.22
CA VAL A 938 5.21 -0.77 22.28
C VAL A 938 5.87 -2.01 22.89
N ALA A 939 5.16 -3.14 22.94
CA ALA A 939 5.72 -4.42 23.37
C ALA A 939 6.95 -4.85 22.56
N SER A 940 6.99 -4.57 21.25
CA SER A 940 8.15 -4.86 20.39
C SER A 940 9.41 -4.11 20.81
N MET A 941 9.25 -2.95 21.45
CA MET A 941 10.35 -2.15 21.98
C MET A 941 10.75 -2.61 23.38
N LEU A 942 9.77 -2.90 24.23
CA LEU A 942 9.96 -3.21 25.65
C LEU A 942 10.67 -4.54 25.91
N TYR A 943 10.59 -5.49 24.97
CA TYR A 943 11.05 -6.86 25.19
C TYR A 943 12.12 -7.31 24.21
N LEU A 944 13.21 -7.83 24.76
CA LEU A 944 14.31 -8.44 23.99
C LEU A 944 13.92 -9.78 23.38
N ASP A 945 12.89 -10.45 23.91
CA ASP A 945 12.36 -11.74 23.45
C ASP A 945 11.12 -11.62 22.55
N TYR A 946 10.70 -10.40 22.20
CA TYR A 946 9.50 -10.18 21.38
C TYR A 946 9.60 -10.90 20.03
N SER A 947 8.66 -11.83 19.77
CA SER A 947 8.59 -12.60 18.51
C SER A 947 9.89 -13.39 18.21
N ARG A 948 10.65 -13.74 19.25
CA ARG A 948 11.91 -14.50 19.13
C ARG A 948 11.86 -15.85 19.87
N PRO A 949 12.32 -16.95 19.24
CA PRO A 949 12.55 -18.22 19.92
C PRO A 949 13.58 -18.09 21.07
N ALA A 950 13.54 -19.02 22.03
CA ALA A 950 14.36 -18.97 23.24
C ALA A 950 15.89 -18.93 23.01
N ASP A 951 16.37 -19.41 21.86
CA ASP A 951 17.78 -19.40 21.45
C ASP A 951 18.19 -18.18 20.60
N GLN A 952 17.24 -17.28 20.31
CA GLN A 952 17.42 -16.14 19.42
C GLN A 952 17.29 -14.77 20.12
N TRP A 953 17.49 -14.73 21.44
CA TRP A 953 17.61 -13.50 22.22
C TRP A 953 18.53 -13.69 23.43
N ARG A 954 18.87 -12.59 24.11
CA ARG A 954 19.69 -12.60 25.34
C ARG A 954 19.09 -11.68 26.40
N PRO A 955 19.16 -12.04 27.69
CA PRO A 955 18.67 -11.19 28.76
C PRO A 955 19.48 -9.90 28.91
N ASN A 956 18.85 -8.91 29.54
CA ASN A 956 19.48 -7.66 29.92
C ASN A 956 20.53 -7.86 31.03
N ALA A 957 21.21 -6.77 31.41
CA ALA A 957 22.29 -6.81 32.41
C ALA A 957 21.86 -7.34 33.80
N PHE A 958 20.56 -7.41 34.08
CA PHE A 958 19.98 -7.92 35.33
C PHE A 958 19.32 -9.30 35.18
N GLY A 959 19.42 -9.94 34.02
CA GLY A 959 18.85 -11.26 33.75
C GLY A 959 17.39 -11.26 33.30
N GLY A 960 16.77 -10.09 33.12
CA GLY A 960 15.39 -9.94 32.65
C GLY A 960 15.28 -9.87 31.13
N ARG A 961 14.05 -9.92 30.61
CA ARG A 961 13.74 -9.78 29.18
C ARG A 961 13.51 -8.34 28.73
N GLU A 962 13.44 -7.42 29.69
CA GLU A 962 13.12 -6.03 29.46
C GLU A 962 14.28 -5.31 28.74
N ASN A 963 13.97 -4.56 27.70
CA ASN A 963 14.90 -3.73 26.96
C ASN A 963 15.05 -2.38 27.67
N LEU A 964 16.05 -2.29 28.55
CA LEU A 964 16.23 -1.14 29.45
C LEU A 964 16.46 0.17 28.69
N GLU A 965 17.16 0.11 27.56
CA GLU A 965 17.42 1.28 26.72
C GLU A 965 16.13 1.81 26.07
N ALA A 966 15.25 0.92 25.61
CA ALA A 966 13.94 1.31 25.07
C ALA A 966 13.02 1.90 26.16
N ILE A 967 13.00 1.31 27.36
CA ILE A 967 12.25 1.85 28.50
C ILE A 967 12.74 3.26 28.83
N SER A 968 14.05 3.46 28.94
CA SER A 968 14.64 4.77 29.21
C SER A 968 14.32 5.79 28.11
N PHE A 969 14.32 5.37 26.85
CA PHE A 969 13.94 6.21 25.72
C PHE A 969 12.47 6.64 25.78
N LEU A 970 11.55 5.70 26.03
CA LEU A 970 10.11 5.98 26.15
C LEU A 970 9.83 6.97 27.30
N GLN A 971 10.53 6.81 28.43
CA GLN A 971 10.46 7.75 29.54
C GLN A 971 10.98 9.14 29.17
N GLU A 972 12.10 9.22 28.44
CA GLU A 972 12.69 10.49 28.02
C GLU A 972 11.80 11.24 27.03
N VAL A 973 11.26 10.55 26.02
CA VAL A 973 10.42 11.18 25.00
C VAL A 973 9.11 11.68 25.60
N ASN A 974 8.43 10.89 26.45
CA ASN A 974 7.20 11.32 27.12
C ASN A 974 7.46 12.54 28.02
N ALA A 975 8.49 12.47 28.88
CA ALA A 975 8.82 13.59 29.78
C ALA A 975 9.19 14.88 29.02
N THR A 976 9.86 14.73 27.86
CA THR A 976 10.25 15.86 27.03
C THR A 976 9.06 16.45 26.27
N ALA A 977 8.19 15.62 25.71
CA ALA A 977 6.97 16.02 25.00
C ALA A 977 6.05 16.85 25.91
N TYR A 978 5.66 16.32 27.08
CA TYR A 978 4.79 17.04 28.02
C TYR A 978 5.40 18.33 28.57
N ARG A 979 6.73 18.38 28.75
CA ARG A 979 7.42 19.60 29.21
C ARG A 979 7.43 20.68 28.15
N ARG A 980 7.71 20.32 26.90
CA ARG A 980 7.84 21.28 25.80
C ARG A 980 6.49 21.74 25.27
N VAL A 981 5.52 20.84 25.20
CA VAL A 981 4.25 21.05 24.53
C VAL A 981 3.11 20.66 25.48
N PRO A 982 2.75 21.52 26.45
CA PRO A 982 1.68 21.22 27.41
C PRO A 982 0.33 20.97 26.73
N GLY A 983 -0.48 20.11 27.34
CA GLY A 983 -1.84 19.80 26.89
C GLY A 983 -1.95 18.76 25.77
N ILE A 984 -0.82 18.21 25.31
CA ILE A 984 -0.80 17.09 24.35
C ILE A 984 -1.19 15.78 25.01
N VAL A 985 -1.41 14.73 24.20
CA VAL A 985 -1.58 13.35 24.68
C VAL A 985 -0.56 12.41 24.04
N MET A 986 0.08 11.56 24.85
CA MET A 986 0.90 10.45 24.36
C MET A 986 0.13 9.14 24.57
N ILE A 987 -0.06 8.35 23.53
CA ILE A 987 -0.89 7.14 23.54
C ILE A 987 -0.02 5.91 23.23
N ALA A 988 -0.19 4.83 23.98
CA ALA A 988 0.52 3.57 23.76
C ALA A 988 -0.43 2.43 23.38
N GLU A 989 -0.07 1.66 22.36
CA GLU A 989 -0.58 0.30 22.17
C GLU A 989 0.43 -0.69 22.76
N GLU A 990 0.03 -1.36 23.84
CA GLU A 990 0.87 -2.31 24.59
C GLU A 990 0.03 -3.53 25.00
N SER A 991 0.43 -4.71 24.53
CA SER A 991 -0.40 -5.92 24.51
C SER A 991 0.05 -7.04 25.46
N THR A 992 1.02 -6.80 26.36
CA THR A 992 1.61 -7.83 27.25
C THR A 992 1.40 -7.57 28.75
N ALA A 993 0.51 -6.63 29.10
CA ALA A 993 0.20 -6.22 30.46
C ALA A 993 1.42 -5.63 31.22
N PHE A 994 2.27 -4.87 30.53
CA PHE A 994 3.34 -4.11 31.18
C PHE A 994 2.72 -3.12 32.20
N PRO A 995 3.22 -3.06 33.45
CA PRO A 995 2.63 -2.20 34.46
C PRO A 995 3.10 -0.75 34.35
N GLY A 996 2.20 0.20 34.62
CA GLY A 996 2.55 1.61 34.75
C GLY A 996 2.84 2.28 33.41
N VAL A 997 2.18 1.84 32.34
CA VAL A 997 2.32 2.43 31.00
C VAL A 997 1.92 3.90 31.03
N THR A 998 0.79 4.20 31.69
CA THR A 998 0.23 5.55 31.81
C THR A 998 0.60 6.28 33.11
N GLN A 999 1.51 5.68 33.90
CA GLN A 999 1.97 6.29 35.14
C GLN A 999 3.13 7.27 34.87
N PRO A 1000 3.28 8.34 35.68
CA PRO A 1000 4.35 9.31 35.51
C PRO A 1000 5.74 8.67 35.57
N THR A 1001 6.67 9.19 34.76
CA THR A 1001 8.07 8.73 34.73
C THR A 1001 8.78 8.93 36.06
N SER A 1002 8.41 9.97 36.83
CA SER A 1002 8.92 10.22 38.18
C SER A 1002 8.61 9.10 39.19
N SER A 1003 7.59 8.28 38.90
CA SER A 1003 7.16 7.15 39.71
C SER A 1003 7.59 5.80 39.11
N GLY A 1004 8.43 5.81 38.08
CA GLY A 1004 8.91 4.62 37.38
C GLY A 1004 8.01 4.10 36.26
N GLY A 1005 6.93 4.82 35.91
CA GLY A 1005 6.10 4.48 34.74
C GLY A 1005 6.77 4.85 33.41
N LEU A 1006 6.14 4.48 32.29
CA LEU A 1006 6.61 4.86 30.95
C LEU A 1006 6.27 6.31 30.58
N GLY A 1007 5.27 6.90 31.26
CA GLY A 1007 4.89 8.30 31.08
C GLY A 1007 3.88 8.56 29.98
N PHE A 1008 3.27 7.54 29.36
CA PHE A 1008 2.17 7.77 28.43
C PHE A 1008 0.96 8.39 29.15
N GLY A 1009 0.11 9.10 28.42
CA GLY A 1009 -1.12 9.67 28.92
C GLY A 1009 -2.29 8.68 28.88
N LEU A 1010 -2.36 7.89 27.79
CA LEU A 1010 -3.38 6.88 27.55
C LEU A 1010 -2.77 5.57 27.05
N LYS A 1011 -3.48 4.47 27.27
CA LYS A 1011 -3.17 3.14 26.75
C LYS A 1011 -4.39 2.57 26.02
N TRP A 1012 -4.18 1.97 24.85
CA TRP A 1012 -5.23 1.18 24.19
C TRP A 1012 -5.62 -0.04 25.05
N ASN A 1013 -6.91 -0.20 25.31
CA ASN A 1013 -7.44 -1.33 26.05
C ASN A 1013 -7.68 -2.54 25.12
N MET A 1014 -6.59 -3.20 24.74
CA MET A 1014 -6.63 -4.38 23.86
C MET A 1014 -7.44 -5.54 24.46
N GLY A 1015 -7.44 -5.68 25.79
CA GLY A 1015 -8.25 -6.68 26.49
C GLY A 1015 -9.75 -6.43 26.34
N TRP A 1016 -10.20 -5.20 26.57
CA TRP A 1016 -11.59 -4.80 26.32
C TRP A 1016 -11.98 -5.01 24.84
N MET A 1017 -11.13 -4.60 23.91
CA MET A 1017 -11.40 -4.74 22.48
C MET A 1017 -11.63 -6.22 22.12
N HIS A 1018 -10.71 -7.11 22.52
CA HIS A 1018 -10.80 -8.54 22.22
C HIS A 1018 -12.04 -9.18 22.88
N ASP A 1019 -12.20 -8.99 24.19
CA ASP A 1019 -13.29 -9.60 24.96
C ASP A 1019 -14.66 -9.18 24.43
N THR A 1020 -14.83 -7.89 24.12
CA THR A 1020 -16.13 -7.37 23.69
C THR A 1020 -16.44 -7.70 22.23
N LEU A 1021 -15.45 -7.68 21.32
CA LEU A 1021 -15.66 -8.13 19.93
C LEU A 1021 -15.99 -9.63 19.88
N GLU A 1022 -15.31 -10.45 20.66
CA GLU A 1022 -15.60 -11.89 20.73
C GLU A 1022 -17.01 -12.13 21.29
N TYR A 1023 -17.41 -11.41 22.35
CA TYR A 1023 -18.79 -11.47 22.86
C TYR A 1023 -19.83 -11.06 21.81
N MET A 1024 -19.59 -9.97 21.08
CA MET A 1024 -20.54 -9.47 20.09
C MET A 1024 -20.63 -10.39 18.87
N SER A 1025 -19.56 -11.13 18.56
CA SER A 1025 -19.52 -12.11 17.46
C SER A 1025 -20.30 -13.40 17.76
N GLU A 1026 -20.56 -13.69 19.04
CA GLU A 1026 -21.41 -14.81 19.44
C GLU A 1026 -22.88 -14.59 19.09
N ASP A 1027 -23.54 -15.63 18.59
CA ASP A 1027 -25.00 -15.66 18.43
C ASP A 1027 -25.67 -15.22 19.74
N PRO A 1028 -26.68 -14.34 19.71
CA PRO A 1028 -27.37 -13.89 20.91
C PRO A 1028 -27.78 -15.02 21.87
N ILE A 1029 -28.12 -16.22 21.39
CA ILE A 1029 -28.47 -17.34 22.28
C ILE A 1029 -27.28 -17.85 23.11
N ASN A 1030 -26.05 -17.72 22.60
CA ASN A 1030 -24.82 -18.18 23.24
C ASN A 1030 -24.22 -17.15 24.19
N ARG A 1031 -24.54 -15.88 24.01
CA ARG A 1031 -23.97 -14.76 24.80
C ARG A 1031 -24.10 -14.93 26.31
N MET A 1032 -25.11 -15.66 26.80
CA MET A 1032 -25.25 -15.93 28.23
C MET A 1032 -24.06 -16.70 28.83
N TYR A 1033 -23.40 -17.56 28.03
CA TYR A 1033 -22.23 -18.35 28.45
C TYR A 1033 -20.94 -17.53 28.44
N HIS A 1034 -20.95 -16.39 27.76
CA HIS A 1034 -19.80 -15.51 27.58
C HIS A 1034 -19.99 -14.14 28.26
N HIS A 1035 -21.04 -13.96 29.07
CA HIS A 1035 -21.40 -12.67 29.65
C HIS A 1035 -20.26 -12.00 30.44
N ALA A 1036 -19.39 -12.81 31.07
CA ALA A 1036 -18.22 -12.32 31.78
C ALA A 1036 -17.29 -11.46 30.92
N LYS A 1037 -17.21 -11.70 29.59
CA LYS A 1037 -16.36 -10.94 28.66
C LYS A 1037 -16.74 -9.45 28.60
N LEU A 1038 -18.04 -9.12 28.68
CA LEU A 1038 -18.47 -7.72 28.73
C LEU A 1038 -18.17 -7.03 30.06
N THR A 1039 -18.03 -7.80 31.15
CA THR A 1039 -17.86 -7.24 32.49
C THR A 1039 -16.42 -7.24 32.97
N PHE A 1040 -15.55 -8.06 32.37
CA PHE A 1040 -14.21 -8.35 32.89
C PHE A 1040 -13.26 -7.16 32.78
N SER A 1041 -13.37 -6.34 31.73
CA SER A 1041 -12.57 -5.13 31.54
C SER A 1041 -12.60 -4.20 32.76
N LEU A 1042 -13.74 -4.09 33.44
CA LEU A 1042 -13.89 -3.22 34.60
C LEU A 1042 -13.17 -3.71 35.87
N VAL A 1043 -12.70 -4.95 35.89
CA VAL A 1043 -11.83 -5.44 36.97
C VAL A 1043 -10.50 -4.69 36.98
N TYR A 1044 -10.03 -4.26 35.80
CA TYR A 1044 -8.75 -3.56 35.64
C TYR A 1044 -8.86 -2.18 34.97
N ALA A 1045 -10.05 -1.70 34.61
CA ALA A 1045 -10.26 -0.43 33.89
C ALA A 1045 -9.67 0.83 34.57
N TYR A 1046 -9.28 0.73 35.85
CA TYR A 1046 -8.67 1.83 36.61
C TYR A 1046 -7.18 1.61 36.94
N THR A 1047 -6.54 0.60 36.34
CA THR A 1047 -5.09 0.38 36.50
C THR A 1047 -4.26 1.28 35.59
N GLU A 1048 -4.85 1.72 34.49
CA GLU A 1048 -4.26 2.61 33.48
C GLU A 1048 -5.36 3.57 32.98
N ASN A 1049 -4.97 4.67 32.34
CA ASN A 1049 -5.92 5.53 31.64
C ASN A 1049 -6.21 4.95 30.26
N PHE A 1050 -7.40 4.37 30.07
CA PHE A 1050 -7.69 3.61 28.86
C PHE A 1050 -8.38 4.42 27.76
N LEU A 1051 -7.96 4.14 26.52
CA LEU A 1051 -8.70 4.40 25.29
C LEU A 1051 -9.23 3.04 24.78
N LEU A 1052 -10.46 2.99 24.30
CA LEU A 1052 -11.18 1.79 23.86
C LEU A 1052 -11.17 1.75 22.32
N PRO A 1053 -10.24 1.00 21.69
CA PRO A 1053 -10.06 1.06 20.24
C PRO A 1053 -10.90 0.03 19.50
N ILE A 1054 -11.48 0.46 18.38
CA ILE A 1054 -11.87 -0.39 17.25
C ILE A 1054 -11.11 0.12 16.03
N SER A 1055 -9.85 -0.28 15.92
CA SER A 1055 -8.89 0.29 14.98
C SER A 1055 -8.89 -0.41 13.61
N HIS A 1056 -8.07 0.12 12.69
CA HIS A 1056 -7.82 -0.44 11.36
C HIS A 1056 -7.42 -1.93 11.39
N ASP A 1057 -6.62 -2.34 12.38
CA ASP A 1057 -6.15 -3.72 12.54
C ASP A 1057 -7.28 -4.73 12.77
N GLU A 1058 -8.43 -4.28 13.28
CA GLU A 1058 -9.56 -5.15 13.58
C GLU A 1058 -10.51 -5.36 12.40
N VAL A 1059 -10.31 -4.65 11.28
CA VAL A 1059 -11.20 -4.70 10.11
C VAL A 1059 -10.49 -5.08 8.81
N VAL A 1060 -9.43 -5.90 8.92
CA VAL A 1060 -8.57 -6.39 7.83
C VAL A 1060 -8.18 -7.86 8.00
N HIS A 1061 -7.44 -8.40 7.02
CA HIS A 1061 -6.75 -9.70 7.09
C HIS A 1061 -7.68 -10.90 7.41
N GLY A 1062 -8.92 -10.87 6.93
CA GLY A 1062 -9.88 -11.95 7.15
C GLY A 1062 -10.62 -11.86 8.49
N LYS A 1063 -10.37 -10.82 9.30
CA LYS A 1063 -11.09 -10.59 10.57
C LYS A 1063 -12.53 -10.09 10.33
N GLY A 1064 -12.88 -9.66 9.12
CA GLY A 1064 -14.15 -9.02 8.76
C GLY A 1064 -14.26 -7.57 9.25
N SER A 1065 -15.07 -6.76 8.56
CA SER A 1065 -15.49 -5.44 9.05
C SER A 1065 -16.27 -5.54 10.36
N LEU A 1066 -16.47 -4.43 11.09
CA LEU A 1066 -17.27 -4.46 12.33
C LEU A 1066 -18.67 -5.03 12.07
N LEU A 1067 -19.29 -4.72 10.93
CA LEU A 1067 -20.60 -5.26 10.56
C LEU A 1067 -20.56 -6.77 10.37
N ARG A 1068 -19.53 -7.29 9.70
CA ARG A 1068 -19.39 -8.72 9.37
C ARG A 1068 -19.03 -9.59 10.57
N LYS A 1069 -18.58 -8.99 11.67
CA LYS A 1069 -18.42 -9.67 12.95
C LYS A 1069 -19.78 -9.94 13.63
N MET A 1070 -20.81 -9.17 13.31
CA MET A 1070 -22.10 -9.30 13.98
C MET A 1070 -22.91 -10.49 13.43
N PRO A 1071 -23.55 -11.31 14.29
CA PRO A 1071 -24.40 -12.41 13.86
C PRO A 1071 -25.82 -11.94 13.49
N GLY A 1072 -26.56 -12.84 12.84
CA GLY A 1072 -27.96 -12.64 12.49
C GLY A 1072 -28.17 -12.11 11.08
N ASP A 1073 -29.43 -11.80 10.75
CA ASP A 1073 -29.77 -11.16 9.48
C ASP A 1073 -29.23 -9.73 9.39
N ARG A 1074 -29.39 -9.10 8.23
CA ARG A 1074 -28.84 -7.76 8.00
C ARG A 1074 -29.35 -6.71 9.00
N TRP A 1075 -30.61 -6.77 9.39
CA TRP A 1075 -31.16 -5.83 10.36
C TRP A 1075 -30.53 -6.05 11.74
N GLN A 1076 -30.38 -7.32 12.15
CA GLN A 1076 -29.73 -7.70 13.40
C GLN A 1076 -28.25 -7.33 13.43
N GLN A 1077 -27.53 -7.49 12.31
CA GLN A 1077 -26.13 -7.07 12.20
C GLN A 1077 -25.97 -5.58 12.45
N LEU A 1078 -26.78 -4.75 11.78
CA LEU A 1078 -26.76 -3.30 11.98
C LEU A 1078 -27.21 -2.91 13.39
N ALA A 1079 -28.22 -3.59 13.95
CA ALA A 1079 -28.65 -3.37 15.33
C ALA A 1079 -27.53 -3.68 16.34
N ASN A 1080 -26.80 -4.78 16.14
CA ASN A 1080 -25.63 -5.12 16.95
C ASN A 1080 -24.52 -4.06 16.84
N VAL A 1081 -24.21 -3.56 15.64
CA VAL A 1081 -23.23 -2.47 15.47
C VAL A 1081 -23.67 -1.24 16.27
N ARG A 1082 -24.95 -0.83 16.13
CA ARG A 1082 -25.51 0.30 16.86
C ARG A 1082 -25.42 0.13 18.39
N ALA A 1083 -25.85 -1.03 18.89
CA ALA A 1083 -25.79 -1.35 20.31
C ALA A 1083 -24.35 -1.42 20.83
N TYR A 1084 -23.43 -1.99 20.06
CA TYR A 1084 -22.04 -2.12 20.45
C TYR A 1084 -21.33 -0.77 20.55
N LEU A 1085 -21.52 0.12 19.55
CA LEU A 1085 -20.96 1.47 19.58
C LEU A 1085 -21.55 2.29 20.73
N ALA A 1086 -22.86 2.18 21.00
CA ALA A 1086 -23.45 2.81 22.18
C ALA A 1086 -22.92 2.22 23.50
N PHE A 1087 -22.61 0.93 23.56
CA PHE A 1087 -21.96 0.36 24.74
C PHE A 1087 -20.53 0.89 24.91
N GLN A 1088 -19.73 0.95 23.83
CA GLN A 1088 -18.38 1.52 23.83
C GLN A 1088 -18.37 2.97 24.34
N TRP A 1089 -19.29 3.83 23.86
CA TRP A 1089 -19.37 5.23 24.29
C TRP A 1089 -19.80 5.41 25.76
N ALA A 1090 -20.55 4.45 26.32
CA ALA A 1090 -20.97 4.48 27.72
C ALA A 1090 -19.95 3.84 28.67
N HIS A 1091 -19.11 2.94 28.17
CA HIS A 1091 -18.09 2.27 28.97
C HIS A 1091 -16.99 3.27 29.42
N PRO A 1092 -16.46 3.17 30.65
CA PRO A 1092 -15.32 3.99 31.09
C PRO A 1092 -14.11 3.85 30.15
N GLY A 1093 -13.53 4.99 29.74
CA GLY A 1093 -12.40 5.09 28.83
C GLY A 1093 -12.72 5.91 27.57
N LYS A 1094 -11.70 6.49 26.94
CA LYS A 1094 -11.83 7.31 25.72
C LYS A 1094 -12.19 6.45 24.51
N GLN A 1095 -12.76 7.01 23.44
CA GLN A 1095 -13.25 6.20 22.30
C GLN A 1095 -12.40 6.40 21.05
N LEU A 1096 -12.18 5.31 20.32
CA LEU A 1096 -11.60 5.34 18.97
C LEU A 1096 -12.34 4.36 18.07
N ILE A 1097 -12.72 4.81 16.88
CA ILE A 1097 -13.17 3.94 15.80
C ILE A 1097 -12.47 4.30 14.49
N PHE A 1098 -12.18 3.28 13.69
CA PHE A 1098 -11.58 3.45 12.36
C PHE A 1098 -12.61 3.81 11.30
N MET A 1099 -12.18 4.64 10.34
CA MET A 1099 -12.96 5.03 9.19
C MET A 1099 -13.63 3.84 8.46
N GLY A 1100 -14.89 4.01 8.07
CA GLY A 1100 -15.74 2.94 7.54
C GLY A 1100 -16.63 2.30 8.62
N THR A 1101 -16.18 2.26 9.87
CA THR A 1101 -16.95 1.70 10.99
C THR A 1101 -18.20 2.51 11.29
N GLU A 1102 -18.13 3.83 11.14
CA GLU A 1102 -19.19 4.77 11.53
C GLU A 1102 -20.46 4.66 10.67
N PHE A 1103 -20.36 4.12 9.46
CA PHE A 1103 -21.52 3.81 8.61
C PHE A 1103 -21.66 2.30 8.38
N ALA A 1104 -21.00 1.48 9.20
CA ALA A 1104 -21.01 0.03 9.11
C ALA A 1104 -20.64 -0.49 7.72
N GLN A 1105 -19.47 -0.11 7.21
CA GLN A 1105 -18.95 -0.65 5.96
C GLN A 1105 -19.01 -2.18 5.95
N GLU A 1106 -19.39 -2.75 4.80
CA GLU A 1106 -19.55 -4.20 4.70
C GLU A 1106 -18.22 -4.92 4.49
N ALA A 1107 -17.42 -4.46 3.54
CA ALA A 1107 -16.13 -5.07 3.22
C ALA A 1107 -15.09 -4.69 4.29
N GLU A 1108 -14.09 -5.55 4.43
CA GLU A 1108 -12.84 -5.17 5.12
C GLU A 1108 -12.25 -3.92 4.50
N TRP A 1109 -11.51 -3.16 5.31
CA TRP A 1109 -10.78 -2.02 4.79
C TRP A 1109 -9.73 -2.48 3.76
N SER A 1110 -9.63 -1.73 2.66
CA SER A 1110 -8.58 -1.89 1.68
C SER A 1110 -7.97 -0.54 1.35
N GLU A 1111 -6.67 -0.39 1.57
CA GLU A 1111 -5.95 0.84 1.23
C GLU A 1111 -6.03 1.17 -0.27
N GLN A 1112 -6.14 0.16 -1.12
CA GLN A 1112 -6.12 0.31 -2.59
C GLN A 1112 -7.46 0.78 -3.18
N TYR A 1113 -8.57 0.37 -2.58
CA TYR A 1113 -9.92 0.65 -3.11
C TYR A 1113 -10.62 1.81 -2.39
N GLY A 1114 -10.09 2.20 -1.22
CA GLY A 1114 -10.70 3.20 -0.36
C GLY A 1114 -11.98 2.71 0.32
N LEU A 1115 -12.74 3.64 0.90
CA LEU A 1115 -13.99 3.34 1.60
C LEU A 1115 -15.21 3.24 0.66
N ASP A 1116 -16.17 2.41 1.04
CA ASP A 1116 -17.43 2.17 0.33
C ASP A 1116 -18.46 3.30 0.56
N TRP A 1117 -18.12 4.54 0.19
CA TRP A 1117 -18.93 5.73 0.46
C TRP A 1117 -20.38 5.65 -0.07
N PHE A 1118 -20.61 4.88 -1.14
CA PHE A 1118 -21.95 4.66 -1.70
C PHE A 1118 -22.92 4.03 -0.70
N LEU A 1119 -22.44 3.32 0.34
CA LEU A 1119 -23.29 2.79 1.40
C LEU A 1119 -23.98 3.91 2.18
N THR A 1120 -23.35 5.09 2.31
CA THR A 1120 -23.93 6.23 3.05
C THR A 1120 -25.19 6.81 2.39
N ASP A 1121 -25.46 6.46 1.12
CA ASP A 1121 -26.69 6.82 0.42
C ASP A 1121 -27.85 5.85 0.72
N THR A 1122 -27.58 4.72 1.38
CA THR A 1122 -28.60 3.75 1.78
C THR A 1122 -29.16 4.10 3.18
N PRO A 1123 -30.49 4.06 3.39
CA PRO A 1123 -31.08 4.45 4.68
C PRO A 1123 -30.54 3.69 5.89
N GLN A 1124 -30.22 2.40 5.73
CA GLN A 1124 -29.78 1.53 6.81
C GLN A 1124 -28.38 1.92 7.34
N HIS A 1125 -27.41 2.09 6.43
CA HIS A 1125 -26.05 2.50 6.79
C HIS A 1125 -26.01 3.98 7.21
N LYS A 1126 -26.82 4.83 6.57
CA LYS A 1126 -27.02 6.22 7.01
C LYS A 1126 -27.55 6.29 8.44
N GLY A 1127 -28.42 5.36 8.84
CA GLY A 1127 -28.92 5.25 10.22
C GLY A 1127 -27.81 5.01 11.25
N VAL A 1128 -26.84 4.15 10.95
CA VAL A 1128 -25.65 3.94 11.81
C VAL A 1128 -24.79 5.21 11.86
N GLN A 1129 -24.58 5.87 10.71
CA GLN A 1129 -23.83 7.12 10.64
C GLN A 1129 -24.45 8.23 11.49
N LEU A 1130 -25.78 8.36 11.45
CA LEU A 1130 -26.54 9.29 12.28
C LEU A 1130 -26.49 8.92 13.76
N LEU A 1131 -26.50 7.63 14.10
CA LEU A 1131 -26.32 7.20 15.48
C LEU A 1131 -24.96 7.63 16.02
N VAL A 1132 -23.86 7.39 15.29
CA VAL A 1132 -22.51 7.80 15.74
C VAL A 1132 -22.45 9.31 15.97
N ARG A 1133 -23.09 10.10 15.11
CA ARG A 1133 -23.23 11.54 15.32
C ARG A 1133 -23.98 11.87 16.61
N GLN A 1134 -25.11 11.19 16.88
CA GLN A 1134 -25.88 11.37 18.12
C GLN A 1134 -25.07 10.96 19.36
N LEU A 1135 -24.32 9.85 19.29
CA LEU A 1135 -23.43 9.39 20.36
C LEU A 1135 -22.38 10.45 20.70
N ASN A 1136 -21.76 11.03 19.67
CA ASN A 1136 -20.77 12.10 19.84
C ASN A 1136 -21.36 13.41 20.38
N GLU A 1137 -22.61 13.73 20.06
CA GLU A 1137 -23.32 14.87 20.65
C GLU A 1137 -23.62 14.63 22.13
N ILE A 1138 -24.17 13.47 22.48
CA ILE A 1138 -24.47 13.11 23.87
C ILE A 1138 -23.18 13.07 24.69
N TYR A 1139 -22.11 12.46 24.16
CA TYR A 1139 -20.82 12.35 24.82
C TYR A 1139 -20.24 13.70 25.20
N ARG A 1140 -20.22 14.67 24.29
CA ARG A 1140 -19.69 16.01 24.57
C ARG A 1140 -20.54 16.80 25.55
N ASN A 1141 -21.86 16.58 25.57
CA ASN A 1141 -22.80 17.30 26.41
C ASN A 1141 -23.05 16.65 27.78
N THR A 1142 -22.51 15.45 28.03
CA THR A 1142 -22.76 14.69 29.25
C THR A 1142 -21.46 14.37 29.98
N PRO A 1143 -21.03 15.22 30.94
CA PRO A 1143 -19.77 15.03 31.69
C PRO A 1143 -19.60 13.65 32.33
N ALA A 1144 -20.71 13.00 32.73
CA ALA A 1144 -20.68 11.67 33.33
C ALA A 1144 -19.98 10.62 32.45
N LEU A 1145 -19.98 10.81 31.12
CA LEU A 1145 -19.37 9.88 30.17
C LEU A 1145 -17.84 10.02 30.03
N PHE A 1146 -17.22 11.11 30.53
CA PHE A 1146 -15.79 11.35 30.29
C PHE A 1146 -15.00 11.92 31.47
N ASP A 1147 -15.64 12.67 32.37
CA ASP A 1147 -14.99 13.49 33.41
C ASP A 1147 -14.26 12.60 34.44
N ARG A 1148 -14.80 11.41 34.67
CA ARG A 1148 -14.33 10.45 35.68
C ARG A 1148 -14.01 9.07 35.10
N ASP A 1149 -13.59 9.00 33.83
CA ASP A 1149 -13.21 7.73 33.18
C ASP A 1149 -12.13 6.97 33.96
N ASN A 1150 -11.19 7.72 34.54
CA ASN A 1150 -10.01 7.17 35.23
C ASN A 1150 -10.24 6.98 36.74
N GLU A 1151 -11.47 7.16 37.24
CA GLU A 1151 -11.81 7.02 38.66
C GLU A 1151 -12.88 5.94 38.87
N PRO A 1152 -12.67 4.98 39.81
CA PRO A 1152 -13.69 3.98 40.12
C PRO A 1152 -15.06 4.54 40.50
N ALA A 1153 -15.10 5.76 41.07
CA ALA A 1153 -16.33 6.42 41.49
C ALA A 1153 -17.11 7.08 40.33
N GLY A 1154 -16.57 7.09 39.10
CA GLY A 1154 -17.28 7.49 37.89
C GLY A 1154 -18.21 6.41 37.31
N PHE A 1155 -18.22 5.21 37.88
CA PHE A 1155 -18.99 4.07 37.39
C PHE A 1155 -19.63 3.28 38.55
N GLN A 1156 -20.83 2.76 38.33
CA GLN A 1156 -21.48 1.83 39.25
C GLN A 1156 -22.35 0.82 38.50
N TRP A 1157 -22.14 -0.48 38.72
CA TRP A 1157 -23.07 -1.50 38.24
C TRP A 1157 -24.44 -1.39 38.92
N ILE A 1158 -25.52 -1.47 38.13
CA ILE A 1158 -26.88 -1.70 38.62
C ILE A 1158 -27.13 -3.21 38.62
N ASN A 1159 -26.85 -3.86 37.49
CA ASN A 1159 -26.88 -5.31 37.36
C ASN A 1159 -25.94 -5.77 36.25
N GLU A 1160 -24.86 -6.42 36.64
CA GLU A 1160 -23.82 -7.03 35.81
C GLU A 1160 -24.02 -8.54 35.59
N ASN A 1161 -24.94 -9.17 36.34
CA ASN A 1161 -25.11 -10.63 36.38
C ASN A 1161 -26.39 -11.10 35.65
N ASP A 1162 -26.83 -10.37 34.64
CA ASP A 1162 -28.08 -10.66 33.91
C ASP A 1162 -27.83 -11.34 32.55
N GLY A 1163 -26.84 -12.24 32.54
CA GLY A 1163 -26.47 -13.02 31.36
C GLY A 1163 -27.62 -13.86 30.79
N ALA A 1164 -28.56 -14.32 31.62
CA ALA A 1164 -29.73 -15.06 31.16
C ALA A 1164 -30.64 -14.25 30.22
N ARG A 1165 -30.61 -12.92 30.31
CA ARG A 1165 -31.31 -11.99 29.41
C ARG A 1165 -30.37 -11.29 28.42
N ASN A 1166 -29.07 -11.60 28.46
CA ASN A 1166 -28.00 -10.87 27.79
C ASN A 1166 -28.07 -9.35 28.05
N ALA A 1167 -28.46 -8.98 29.27
CA ALA A 1167 -28.63 -7.59 29.64
C ALA A 1167 -27.53 -7.17 30.62
N LEU A 1168 -27.15 -5.91 30.57
CA LEU A 1168 -26.34 -5.28 31.61
C LEU A 1168 -26.80 -3.85 31.82
N SER A 1169 -26.65 -3.35 33.04
CA SER A 1169 -27.03 -1.98 33.36
C SER A 1169 -26.10 -1.36 34.38
N PHE A 1170 -25.77 -0.09 34.17
CA PHE A 1170 -24.83 0.64 35.00
C PHE A 1170 -25.12 2.14 34.97
N ILE A 1171 -24.48 2.84 35.91
CA ILE A 1171 -24.54 4.28 36.07
C ILE A 1171 -23.14 4.84 35.79
N ARG A 1172 -23.10 5.94 35.06
CA ARG A 1172 -21.94 6.82 34.92
C ARG A 1172 -22.19 8.09 35.74
N TYR A 1173 -21.17 8.59 36.43
CA TYR A 1173 -21.26 9.80 37.26
C TYR A 1173 -20.19 10.81 36.86
N ASP A 1174 -20.55 12.09 36.86
CA ASP A 1174 -19.60 13.20 36.81
C ASP A 1174 -19.09 13.59 38.23
N HIS A 1175 -18.24 14.62 38.30
CA HIS A 1175 -17.77 15.13 39.60
C HIS A 1175 -18.84 15.87 40.42
N GLN A 1176 -19.97 16.26 39.81
CA GLN A 1176 -21.10 16.89 40.50
C GLN A 1176 -22.10 15.87 41.05
N GLY A 1177 -21.96 14.59 40.67
CA GLY A 1177 -22.86 13.51 41.05
C GLY A 1177 -24.05 13.34 40.13
N ASN A 1178 -24.05 13.97 38.95
CA ASN A 1178 -25.10 13.80 37.95
C ASN A 1178 -24.95 12.43 37.26
N PRO A 1179 -26.03 11.63 37.18
CA PRO A 1179 -25.98 10.29 36.60
C PRO A 1179 -26.36 10.27 35.11
N LEU A 1180 -25.71 9.38 34.36
CA LEU A 1180 -26.28 8.76 33.16
C LEU A 1180 -26.46 7.27 33.43
N VAL A 1181 -27.67 6.75 33.20
CA VAL A 1181 -27.95 5.31 33.34
C VAL A 1181 -27.94 4.68 31.95
N CYS A 1182 -27.11 3.66 31.77
CA CYS A 1182 -27.04 2.83 30.57
C CYS A 1182 -27.68 1.47 30.83
N ILE A 1183 -28.56 1.04 29.93
CA ILE A 1183 -29.10 -0.32 29.89
C ILE A 1183 -28.89 -0.87 28.49
N ALA A 1184 -28.15 -1.98 28.40
CA ALA A 1184 -27.89 -2.68 27.15
C ALA A 1184 -28.63 -4.02 27.14
N ASN A 1185 -29.33 -4.30 26.05
CA ASN A 1185 -29.91 -5.60 25.75
C ASN A 1185 -29.24 -6.18 24.49
N PHE A 1186 -28.42 -7.20 24.69
CA PHE A 1186 -27.76 -7.93 23.61
C PHE A 1186 -28.49 -9.20 23.20
N ALA A 1187 -29.75 -9.39 23.62
CA ALA A 1187 -30.61 -10.46 23.10
C ALA A 1187 -31.34 -10.02 21.82
N GLY A 1188 -31.69 -11.00 20.98
CA GLY A 1188 -32.46 -10.79 19.75
C GLY A 1188 -33.93 -10.40 19.96
N ALA A 1189 -34.41 -10.37 21.20
CA ALA A 1189 -35.80 -10.08 21.56
C ALA A 1189 -35.89 -8.88 22.54
N PRO A 1190 -36.97 -8.08 22.47
CA PRO A 1190 -37.21 -7.03 23.46
C PRO A 1190 -37.48 -7.63 24.84
N HIS A 1191 -37.11 -6.90 25.88
CA HIS A 1191 -37.54 -7.18 27.25
C HIS A 1191 -38.64 -6.21 27.65
N GLU A 1192 -39.88 -6.70 27.66
CA GLU A 1192 -41.03 -5.95 28.17
C GLU A 1192 -41.09 -6.01 29.69
N ASN A 1193 -41.66 -4.97 30.30
CA ASN A 1193 -41.83 -4.87 31.76
C ASN A 1193 -40.50 -5.06 32.54
N PHE A 1194 -39.39 -4.61 31.96
CA PHE A 1194 -38.07 -4.69 32.57
C PHE A 1194 -37.97 -3.68 33.70
N ARG A 1195 -37.98 -4.15 34.95
CA ARG A 1195 -37.80 -3.28 36.12
C ARG A 1195 -36.32 -2.98 36.33
N LEU A 1196 -35.94 -1.70 36.26
CA LEU A 1196 -34.57 -1.21 36.42
C LEU A 1196 -34.48 -0.32 37.68
N GLY A 1197 -33.48 -0.55 38.52
CA GLY A 1197 -33.15 0.34 39.64
C GLY A 1197 -32.54 1.66 39.15
N LEU A 1198 -32.97 2.79 39.72
CA LEU A 1198 -32.50 4.13 39.36
C LEU A 1198 -32.06 4.91 40.62
N PRO A 1199 -31.04 5.79 40.50
CA PRO A 1199 -30.52 6.55 41.65
C PRO A 1199 -31.59 7.35 42.37
N TRP A 1200 -32.55 7.93 41.65
CA TRP A 1200 -33.58 8.82 42.20
C TRP A 1200 -34.95 8.58 41.54
N ALA A 1201 -36.03 8.88 42.28
CA ALA A 1201 -37.39 8.91 41.74
C ALA A 1201 -37.61 10.18 40.88
N GLY A 1202 -38.64 10.19 40.04
CA GLY A 1202 -38.97 11.30 39.15
C GLY A 1202 -38.89 10.95 37.66
N GLU A 1203 -38.92 11.96 36.79
CA GLU A 1203 -38.89 11.77 35.35
C GLU A 1203 -37.46 11.65 34.81
N TRP A 1204 -37.24 10.64 33.97
CA TRP A 1204 -35.99 10.40 33.26
C TRP A 1204 -36.26 10.42 31.76
N VAL A 1205 -35.46 11.18 31.02
CA VAL A 1205 -35.51 11.28 29.57
C VAL A 1205 -34.76 10.10 28.95
N GLU A 1206 -35.39 9.43 27.99
CA GLU A 1206 -34.71 8.48 27.09
C GLU A 1206 -33.83 9.28 26.11
N ALA A 1207 -32.62 9.62 26.55
CA ALA A 1207 -31.68 10.48 25.82
C ALA A 1207 -31.09 9.78 24.59
N LEU A 1208 -30.99 8.45 24.63
CA LEU A 1208 -30.64 7.62 23.50
C LEU A 1208 -31.50 6.37 23.47
N ASN A 1209 -31.94 5.99 22.28
CA ASN A 1209 -32.46 4.68 21.97
C ASN A 1209 -31.88 4.21 20.63
N THR A 1210 -30.97 3.23 20.66
CA THR A 1210 -30.31 2.75 19.44
C THR A 1210 -31.26 2.00 18.48
N ASP A 1211 -32.46 1.66 18.93
CA ASP A 1211 -33.51 1.02 18.13
C ASP A 1211 -34.54 2.03 17.58
N ALA A 1212 -34.30 3.34 17.74
CA ALA A 1212 -35.14 4.35 17.11
C ALA A 1212 -35.16 4.18 15.58
N ALA A 1213 -36.33 4.45 14.97
CA ALA A 1213 -36.55 4.26 13.53
C ALA A 1213 -35.62 5.13 12.67
N GLU A 1214 -35.20 6.31 13.17
CA GLU A 1214 -34.26 7.19 12.47
C GLU A 1214 -32.86 6.58 12.30
N PHE A 1215 -32.48 5.65 13.19
CA PHE A 1215 -31.23 4.89 13.09
C PHE A 1215 -31.40 3.54 12.35
N GLY A 1216 -32.60 3.26 11.83
CA GLY A 1216 -32.95 2.00 11.17
C GLY A 1216 -33.36 0.88 12.13
N GLY A 1217 -33.70 1.19 13.38
CA GLY A 1217 -34.25 0.23 14.34
C GLY A 1217 -35.75 -0.02 14.18
N SER A 1218 -36.30 -0.88 15.04
CA SER A 1218 -37.70 -1.31 14.99
C SER A 1218 -38.67 -0.30 15.63
N GLY A 1219 -38.15 0.67 16.38
CA GLY A 1219 -38.93 1.70 17.08
C GLY A 1219 -39.43 1.27 18.46
N VAL A 1220 -38.94 0.16 19.02
CA VAL A 1220 -39.27 -0.25 20.39
C VAL A 1220 -38.56 0.68 21.37
N GLY A 1221 -39.29 1.18 22.36
CA GLY A 1221 -38.75 2.13 23.34
C GLY A 1221 -39.80 2.61 24.33
N ASN A 1222 -39.49 3.71 25.03
CA ASN A 1222 -40.29 4.18 26.16
C ASN A 1222 -41.02 5.52 25.91
N LEU A 1223 -41.24 5.88 24.63
CA LEU A 1223 -41.95 7.11 24.24
C LEU A 1223 -41.31 8.40 24.80
N GLY A 1224 -39.99 8.39 25.00
CA GLY A 1224 -39.17 9.57 25.31
C GLY A 1224 -38.98 9.89 26.81
N VAL A 1225 -39.87 9.44 27.70
CA VAL A 1225 -39.75 9.71 29.15
C VAL A 1225 -40.23 8.51 29.96
N VAL A 1226 -39.49 8.16 31.02
CA VAL A 1226 -39.84 7.12 31.99
C VAL A 1226 -39.94 7.74 33.38
N THR A 1227 -40.91 7.29 34.19
CA THR A 1227 -41.09 7.79 35.56
C THR A 1227 -40.62 6.74 36.56
N ALA A 1228 -39.62 7.09 37.35
CA ALA A 1228 -39.11 6.28 38.44
C ALA A 1228 -39.92 6.53 39.73
N GLU A 1229 -40.35 5.46 40.38
CA GLU A 1229 -41.05 5.51 41.66
C GLU A 1229 -40.12 5.13 42.81
N GLU A 1230 -40.39 5.64 44.02
CA GLU A 1230 -39.69 5.20 45.22
C GLU A 1230 -39.92 3.69 45.44
N GLY A 1231 -38.84 2.95 45.70
CA GLY A 1231 -38.91 1.51 45.92
C GLY A 1231 -37.60 0.83 45.53
N ALA A 1232 -36.91 0.28 46.52
CA ALA A 1232 -35.58 -0.28 46.33
C ALA A 1232 -35.56 -1.43 45.31
N CYS A 1233 -34.68 -1.34 44.31
CA CYS A 1233 -34.51 -2.33 43.26
C CYS A 1233 -33.05 -2.32 42.78
N ASN A 1234 -32.44 -3.49 42.56
CA ASN A 1234 -31.04 -3.62 42.10
C ASN A 1234 -30.02 -2.75 42.87
N GLY A 1235 -30.20 -2.63 44.20
CA GLY A 1235 -29.32 -1.82 45.05
C GLY A 1235 -29.52 -0.29 44.94
N GLN A 1236 -30.48 0.17 44.13
CA GLN A 1236 -30.85 1.58 43.98
C GLN A 1236 -32.14 1.90 44.75
N PRO A 1237 -32.36 3.16 45.19
CA PRO A 1237 -33.49 3.53 46.04
C PRO A 1237 -34.82 3.74 45.28
N ALA A 1238 -34.77 3.95 43.96
CA ALA A 1238 -35.94 4.07 43.10
C ALA A 1238 -35.91 3.03 41.97
N SER A 1239 -37.02 2.87 41.25
CA SER A 1239 -37.07 1.99 40.08
C SER A 1239 -38.10 2.45 39.05
N ALA A 1240 -37.86 2.12 37.78
CA ALA A 1240 -38.83 2.30 36.69
C ALA A 1240 -39.05 0.97 35.96
N THR A 1241 -40.24 0.80 35.39
CA THR A 1241 -40.55 -0.31 34.48
C THR A 1241 -40.37 0.17 33.05
N LEU A 1242 -39.52 -0.51 32.30
CA LEU A 1242 -39.09 -0.14 30.96
C LEU A 1242 -39.46 -1.22 29.94
N THR A 1243 -39.53 -0.81 28.67
CA THR A 1243 -39.36 -1.71 27.53
C THR A 1243 -37.96 -1.51 26.97
N VAL A 1244 -37.12 -2.54 27.04
CA VAL A 1244 -35.76 -2.48 26.51
C VAL A 1244 -35.75 -3.11 25.12
N PRO A 1245 -35.33 -2.38 24.07
CA PRO A 1245 -35.39 -2.85 22.69
C PRO A 1245 -34.50 -4.09 22.44
N PRO A 1246 -34.80 -4.91 21.41
CA PRO A 1246 -33.94 -6.02 21.00
C PRO A 1246 -32.62 -5.48 20.43
N LEU A 1247 -31.49 -6.10 20.76
CA LEU A 1247 -30.16 -5.70 20.28
C LEU A 1247 -29.97 -4.17 20.36
N GLY A 1248 -30.29 -3.60 21.52
CA GLY A 1248 -30.40 -2.16 21.69
C GLY A 1248 -29.93 -1.66 23.05
N VAL A 1249 -29.51 -0.41 23.06
CA VAL A 1249 -29.01 0.31 24.25
C VAL A 1249 -29.86 1.55 24.46
N LEU A 1250 -30.24 1.79 25.71
CA LEU A 1250 -30.88 3.03 26.14
C LEU A 1250 -29.97 3.81 27.08
N TYR A 1251 -29.95 5.13 26.92
CA TYR A 1251 -29.41 6.05 27.91
C TYR A 1251 -30.55 6.82 28.56
N LEU A 1252 -30.56 6.87 29.89
CA LEU A 1252 -31.51 7.64 30.67
C LEU A 1252 -30.77 8.76 31.41
N LEU A 1253 -31.29 9.99 31.26
CA LEU A 1253 -30.84 11.17 31.98
C LEU A 1253 -31.98 11.70 32.85
N PRO A 1254 -31.73 12.21 34.07
CA PRO A 1254 -32.76 12.90 34.83
C PRO A 1254 -33.26 14.14 34.06
N LYS A 1255 -34.57 14.41 34.10
CA LYS A 1255 -35.16 15.54 33.34
C LYS A 1255 -34.83 16.93 33.93
N ASP A 1256 -34.66 17.02 35.25
CA ASP A 1256 -34.55 18.28 36.00
C ASP A 1256 -33.15 18.53 36.59
N VAL A 1257 -32.08 18.06 35.93
CA VAL A 1257 -30.68 18.21 36.38
C VAL A 1257 -29.89 19.15 35.48
#